data_AF-A0A1G0SE32-F1
#
_entry.id   AF-A0A1G0SE32-F1
#
_cell.length_a   1.000
_cell.length_b   1.000
_cell.length_c   1.000
_cell.angle_alpha   90.00
_cell.angle_beta   90.00
_cell.angle_gamma   90.00
#
_symmetry.space_group_name_H-M   'P 1'
#
loop_
_entity.id
_entity.type
_entity.pdbx_description
1 polymer ?
#
loop_
_entity_poly.entity_id
_entity_poly.type
_entity_poly.pdbx_seq_one_letter_code
_entity_poly.pdbx_strand_id
1 'polypeptide(L)'
;MRLLFYFFFLFAFHFLIYPQTQELEINYNNSRFKIHVKKLHDNYYFSLSDFVDLLSIPHKRENKGNILEADFEKVKLLVTSGHPFIILKNKKDNYSKTFQLPVSTFTEGNHLYVPLNYSLESLSIAFGKEIYLTDSLNLQISSNEILNKDFFLENMSDKKDSSGVKILKILVYEKGDGIVVRLFSDQKIPSYRSYYNNGEFKIILNNTKLESDSGIEIKTNLVNNVKSEIVNYNLEITLSMNIDYNFSDASEIPGTTDLVVRINVDPDPLDWFKTESENFIVLYRESHSSLIPYIIRSAENSLKVLMNLFNYKPSEKIIINTYDVSDYGFGTTTTIPRNFIRLEIEPLEPGYENIPYSERLQWLISHELVHIVINDQASSIENLSRKIFQKVAPEQVQPITVFYSILTNYSRYTPRWHQEAIAVFLETWMSGGFGRILGNFDEMYFRTMVLDNKEFPSDLMLDAKTTHNSFLVETLYYLYGARFAAYLAIKYDSQKLLGWFKISSGDFYHGFKNKFKMVFDKDFDEEWGNFIQYEKEFQKKNIEKLNSSKTSYVKRIKDEPFGFITQPHFDPASETVIFGYHQPHHLSSILKLDLRSLISYDIGTLPTPSQYQVASTAFDYETGLFFYTTNNNQLYRDLYVLNVETEETKILFRDSRIGHLTVSPVTHELWGVKHSGGKAAIIYSPYPYSALEQITEFSVGDEIQQLAVNPSGKYLAATLLRSTGKQSIILISTDSLLNSNTFNYDYITSNGSPENPSWSLDGKTLYWNAFTNGVSNIYKVEVADEFTSNYNPVAISHTLRGLFKPIHIGTDLLFAFEFTSDGLIPVIVQDKPAGVLPAIQYLGQEVIKKNSVVYNWYVNPSTETSSLKTKSKEEEYNGLANLKIQTFIPVISGFQKQKMLGIFTHISDPLLNHDLTIEMGYSPFNENPLGPKWHFKGKYEYKKQYEFGIDHNAPDFYDLFNKRKRGLIGTKFHLGHIYYWIYDNPLKVKQQSEFSFYTNQIFIHDNIVRVSQPDFAVAQTSFNSKDLRRTIGSSDFEYGNEFNVTLMLFGTNPQKKVEYAGQIYTEWDHFTTFFFPHNVFHFKLAGGYHKTNDEIFQGRFFFGGFGNRALENVEVKQFRKVFRFPGIPIYSLDAERFVKVTVENDLPPLRFGNAAIGNHFLNHIDFAIYSQALYTKSPLGEKWIDIGAQMDLIFKHWFNLESTLSAGIANAWFEGGDSWEWFVSFKLLKN
;
A
#
# COMPACT_ATOMS: atom_id res chain seq x y z
N MET A 1 20.17 33.01 8.78
CA MET A 1 19.11 33.52 9.67
C MET A 1 19.00 35.06 9.69
N ARG A 2 18.96 35.71 8.52
CA ARG A 2 18.61 37.14 8.35
C ARG A 2 18.04 37.43 6.94
N LEU A 3 17.56 36.38 6.27
CA LEU A 3 16.87 36.43 4.97
C LEU A 3 15.40 35.97 5.06
N LEU A 4 14.93 35.52 6.23
CA LEU A 4 13.56 35.06 6.46
C LEU A 4 12.61 36.18 6.93
N PHE A 5 13.12 37.40 7.11
CA PHE A 5 12.35 38.53 7.67
C PHE A 5 11.84 39.52 6.61
N TYR A 6 12.15 39.29 5.33
CA TYR A 6 11.81 40.21 4.23
C TYR A 6 10.73 39.68 3.27
N PHE A 7 10.19 38.47 3.51
CA PHE A 7 9.11 37.90 2.68
C PHE A 7 7.71 38.03 3.28
N PHE A 8 7.57 38.68 4.45
CA PHE A 8 6.28 38.81 5.16
C PHE A 8 5.58 40.17 4.96
N PHE A 9 6.04 40.99 4.02
CA PHE A 9 5.52 42.37 3.83
C PHE A 9 5.17 42.67 2.37
N LEU A 10 4.48 41.74 1.71
CA LEU A 10 3.99 41.93 0.34
C LEU A 10 2.59 41.33 0.14
N PHE A 11 1.67 41.56 1.10
CA PHE A 11 0.23 41.41 0.87
C PHE A 11 -0.54 42.26 1.90
N ALA A 12 -0.56 43.58 1.70
CA ALA A 12 -1.53 44.47 2.36
C ALA A 12 -1.55 45.83 1.66
N PHE A 13 -2.30 45.97 0.56
CA PHE A 13 -2.89 47.26 0.18
C PHE A 13 -3.98 47.03 -0.88
N HIS A 14 -5.25 47.17 -0.46
CA HIS A 14 -6.50 47.51 -1.17
C HIS A 14 -7.57 47.45 -0.05
N PHE A 15 -8.48 48.39 0.24
CA PHE A 15 -9.02 49.61 -0.36
C PHE A 15 -9.41 50.54 0.82
N LEU A 16 -9.19 51.86 0.70
CA LEU A 16 -9.90 52.85 1.52
C LEU A 16 -11.24 53.15 0.85
N ILE A 17 -12.31 52.50 1.31
CA ILE A 17 -13.70 52.92 1.07
C ILE A 17 -14.21 53.46 2.40
N TYR A 18 -14.59 54.75 2.43
CA TYR A 18 -15.33 55.32 3.56
C TYR A 18 -16.68 54.58 3.66
N PRO A 19 -17.00 53.90 4.77
CA PRO A 19 -18.30 53.28 4.92
C PRO A 19 -19.36 54.36 5.13
N GLN A 20 -20.32 54.41 4.22
CA GLN A 20 -21.62 55.04 4.45
C GLN A 20 -22.28 54.28 5.61
N THR A 21 -22.50 54.94 6.75
CA THR A 21 -23.19 54.31 7.89
C THR A 21 -24.64 54.04 7.48
N GLN A 22 -24.97 52.76 7.28
CA GLN A 22 -26.35 52.30 7.12
C GLN A 22 -26.94 52.06 8.52
N GLU A 23 -28.18 52.48 8.72
CA GLU A 23 -28.89 52.33 10.00
C GLU A 23 -30.00 51.28 9.83
N LEU A 24 -30.15 50.37 10.81
CA LEU A 24 -31.30 49.46 10.91
C LEU A 24 -32.45 50.22 11.54
N GLU A 25 -33.60 50.30 10.88
CA GLU A 25 -34.82 50.81 11.51
C GLU A 25 -35.48 49.66 12.30
N ILE A 26 -35.75 49.89 13.59
CA ILE A 26 -36.44 48.94 14.48
C ILE A 26 -37.82 49.50 14.82
N ASN A 27 -38.86 48.75 14.46
CA ASN A 27 -40.24 49.05 14.81
C ASN A 27 -40.67 48.24 16.04
N TYR A 28 -40.93 48.91 17.16
CA TYR A 28 -41.43 48.29 18.39
C TYR A 28 -42.41 49.22 19.12
N ASN A 29 -43.59 48.70 19.52
CA ASN A 29 -44.64 49.44 20.22
C ASN A 29 -45.03 50.79 19.56
N ASN A 30 -45.28 50.79 18.24
CA ASN A 30 -45.59 51.97 17.43
C ASN A 30 -44.53 53.09 17.46
N SER A 31 -43.31 52.79 17.92
CA SER A 31 -42.15 53.69 17.91
C SER A 31 -41.09 53.15 16.95
N ARG A 32 -40.44 54.08 16.23
CA ARG A 32 -39.36 53.80 15.28
C ARG A 32 -38.04 54.22 15.87
N PHE A 33 -37.10 53.30 15.88
CA PHE A 33 -35.75 53.51 16.38
C PHE A 33 -34.74 53.18 15.31
N LYS A 34 -33.51 53.69 15.45
CA LYS A 34 -32.43 53.41 14.52
C LYS A 34 -31.18 53.00 15.26
N ILE A 35 -30.54 51.92 14.81
CA ILE A 35 -29.29 51.42 15.37
C ILE A 35 -28.24 51.15 14.29
N HIS A 36 -26.98 51.11 14.69
CA HIS A 36 -25.87 50.99 13.74
C HIS A 36 -25.82 49.61 13.08
N VAL A 37 -25.59 49.60 11.77
CA VAL A 37 -25.35 48.39 10.97
C VAL A 37 -24.03 48.51 10.21
N LYS A 38 -23.36 47.36 10.05
CA LYS A 38 -22.20 47.21 9.19
C LYS A 38 -22.41 46.05 8.22
N LYS A 39 -21.90 46.20 7.00
CA LYS A 39 -21.86 45.12 6.00
C LYS A 39 -20.45 44.56 5.93
N LEU A 40 -20.29 43.26 6.17
CA LEU A 40 -19.03 42.52 6.12
C LEU A 40 -19.24 41.22 5.33
N HIS A 41 -18.43 40.99 4.28
CA HIS A 41 -18.49 39.77 3.44
C HIS A 41 -19.94 39.39 3.06
N ASP A 42 -20.67 40.35 2.50
CA ASP A 42 -22.08 40.26 2.10
C ASP A 42 -23.14 40.01 3.18
N ASN A 43 -22.76 39.98 4.46
CA ASN A 43 -23.69 39.87 5.59
C ASN A 43 -23.86 41.22 6.31
N TYR A 44 -25.09 41.54 6.70
CA TYR A 44 -25.38 42.67 7.58
C TYR A 44 -25.21 42.27 9.04
N TYR A 45 -24.54 43.12 9.80
CA TYR A 45 -24.33 42.99 11.23
C TYR A 45 -24.90 44.21 11.93
N PHE A 46 -25.76 44.01 12.93
CA PHE A 46 -26.27 45.12 13.72
C PHE A 46 -25.64 45.12 15.12
N SER A 47 -25.57 46.32 15.70
CA SER A 47 -25.08 46.52 17.07
C SER A 47 -26.07 45.92 18.07
N LEU A 48 -25.80 44.71 18.57
CA LEU A 48 -26.59 44.08 19.62
C LEU A 48 -26.55 44.91 20.90
N SER A 49 -25.42 45.58 21.13
CA SER A 49 -25.25 46.58 22.18
C SER A 49 -26.28 47.70 22.10
N ASP A 50 -26.45 48.32 20.94
CA ASP A 50 -27.44 49.40 20.77
C ASP A 50 -28.86 48.87 20.87
N PHE A 51 -29.09 47.66 20.37
CA PHE A 51 -30.40 47.00 20.46
C PHE A 51 -30.86 46.79 21.90
N VAL A 52 -29.99 46.28 22.78
CA VAL A 52 -30.33 46.08 24.19
C VAL A 52 -30.41 47.39 24.97
N ASP A 53 -29.56 48.38 24.65
CA ASP A 53 -29.62 49.74 25.23
C ASP A 53 -30.97 50.41 24.90
N LEU A 54 -31.32 50.43 23.62
CA LEU A 54 -32.50 51.07 23.08
C LEU A 54 -33.79 50.50 23.65
N LEU A 55 -33.88 49.17 23.75
CA LEU A 55 -35.03 48.47 24.29
C LEU A 55 -35.05 48.41 25.83
N SER A 56 -34.11 49.09 26.49
CA SER A 56 -33.99 49.15 27.96
C SER A 56 -33.87 47.76 28.61
N ILE A 57 -33.19 46.83 27.94
CA ILE A 57 -32.94 45.47 28.44
C ILE A 57 -31.75 45.53 29.41
N PRO A 58 -31.90 45.09 30.68
CA PRO A 58 -30.77 45.06 31.61
C PRO A 58 -29.64 44.22 31.04
N HIS A 59 -28.43 44.76 30.99
CA HIS A 59 -27.28 44.03 30.45
C HIS A 59 -25.98 44.48 31.10
N LYS A 60 -24.96 43.62 31.01
CA LYS A 60 -23.58 43.88 31.43
C LYS A 60 -22.65 43.70 30.24
N ARG A 61 -21.64 44.56 30.16
CA ARG A 61 -20.54 44.42 29.20
C ARG A 61 -19.25 44.16 29.96
N GLU A 62 -18.57 43.07 29.63
CA GLU A 62 -17.30 42.68 30.24
C GLU A 62 -16.17 42.72 29.19
N ASN A 63 -14.92 42.72 29.66
CA ASN A 63 -13.73 42.71 28.80
C ASN A 63 -13.70 43.80 27.70
N LYS A 64 -13.88 45.06 28.10
CA LYS A 64 -13.89 46.24 27.19
C LYS A 64 -14.92 46.15 26.04
N GLY A 65 -16.07 45.48 26.28
CA GLY A 65 -17.16 45.37 25.30
C GLY A 65 -17.15 44.08 24.48
N ASN A 66 -16.14 43.20 24.67
CA ASN A 66 -16.04 41.93 23.95
C ASN A 66 -17.05 40.88 24.40
N ILE A 67 -17.63 41.01 25.59
CA ILE A 67 -18.68 40.11 26.09
C ILE A 67 -19.90 40.95 26.44
N LEU A 68 -21.07 40.55 25.91
CA LEU A 68 -22.35 41.14 26.25
C LEU A 68 -23.27 40.07 26.86
N GLU A 69 -23.66 40.28 28.11
CA GLU A 69 -24.67 39.47 28.81
C GLU A 69 -25.93 40.32 28.98
N ALA A 70 -27.02 39.95 28.32
CA ALA A 70 -28.31 40.64 28.39
C ALA A 70 -29.36 39.78 29.11
N ASP A 71 -30.04 40.40 30.07
CA ASP A 71 -30.94 39.79 31.03
C ASP A 71 -32.40 39.97 30.58
N PHE A 72 -32.87 39.07 29.71
CA PHE A 72 -34.26 39.05 29.23
C PHE A 72 -35.18 38.40 30.28
N GLU A 73 -36.51 38.49 30.12
CA GLU A 73 -37.46 38.10 31.17
C GLU A 73 -37.28 36.64 31.65
N LYS A 74 -37.12 35.69 30.71
CA LYS A 74 -37.03 34.24 31.00
C LYS A 74 -35.64 33.64 30.82
N VAL A 75 -34.77 34.30 30.07
CA VAL A 75 -33.42 33.80 29.75
C VAL A 75 -32.36 34.89 29.88
N LYS A 76 -31.12 34.47 30.08
CA LYS A 76 -29.92 35.29 29.92
C LYS A 76 -29.29 35.00 28.57
N LEU A 77 -29.11 36.02 27.75
CA LEU A 77 -28.45 35.92 26.45
C LEU A 77 -26.98 36.35 26.62
N LEU A 78 -26.05 35.49 26.23
CA LEU A 78 -24.61 35.75 26.28
C LEU A 78 -24.01 35.68 24.88
N VAL A 79 -23.26 36.72 24.50
CA VAL A 79 -22.53 36.79 23.23
C VAL A 79 -21.11 37.26 23.49
N THR A 80 -20.15 36.56 22.88
CA THR A 80 -18.72 36.87 22.97
C THR A 80 -18.16 37.15 21.58
N SER A 81 -17.54 38.31 21.42
CA SER A 81 -16.83 38.73 20.22
C SER A 81 -15.76 37.73 19.81
N GLY A 82 -15.66 37.47 18.51
CA GLY A 82 -14.76 36.46 17.93
C GLY A 82 -15.35 35.05 17.93
N HIS A 83 -16.43 34.81 18.67
CA HIS A 83 -17.13 33.52 18.69
C HIS A 83 -18.41 33.57 17.83
N PRO A 84 -18.69 32.50 17.06
CA PRO A 84 -19.91 32.38 16.27
C PRO A 84 -21.05 31.76 17.08
N PHE A 85 -21.27 32.20 18.33
CA PHE A 85 -22.28 31.61 19.21
C PHE A 85 -23.09 32.67 19.95
N ILE A 86 -24.41 32.44 20.04
CA ILE A 86 -25.32 33.13 20.96
C ILE A 86 -25.85 32.09 21.95
N ILE A 87 -25.62 32.29 23.24
CA ILE A 87 -26.03 31.33 24.28
C ILE A 87 -27.22 31.89 25.05
N LEU A 88 -28.34 31.15 25.08
CA LEU A 88 -29.50 31.46 25.91
C LEU A 88 -29.52 30.54 27.13
N LYS A 89 -29.39 31.10 28.33
CA LYS A 89 -29.48 30.38 29.61
C LYS A 89 -30.84 30.61 30.25
N ASN A 90 -31.60 29.55 30.45
CA ASN A 90 -32.89 29.63 31.15
C ASN A 90 -32.68 29.98 32.62
N LYS A 91 -33.37 31.03 33.11
CA LYS A 91 -33.23 31.51 34.49
C LYS A 91 -33.77 30.53 35.54
N LYS A 92 -34.67 29.61 35.15
CA LYS A 92 -35.36 28.71 36.08
C LYS A 92 -34.57 27.45 36.42
N ASP A 93 -33.92 26.84 35.43
CA ASP A 93 -33.24 25.53 35.55
C ASP A 93 -31.76 25.57 35.12
N ASN A 94 -31.24 26.76 34.77
CA ASN A 94 -29.86 26.99 34.32
C ASN A 94 -29.47 26.24 33.03
N TYR A 95 -30.43 25.64 32.32
CA TYR A 95 -30.17 24.98 31.05
C TYR A 95 -29.77 26.01 29.98
N SER A 96 -28.71 25.72 29.21
CA SER A 96 -28.20 26.60 28.16
C SER A 96 -28.45 26.01 26.78
N LYS A 97 -29.11 26.76 25.89
CA LYS A 97 -29.16 26.45 24.45
C LYS A 97 -28.22 27.38 23.70
N THR A 98 -27.31 26.80 22.93
CA THR A 98 -26.32 27.53 22.14
C THR A 98 -26.77 27.55 20.68
N PHE A 99 -26.87 28.74 20.10
CA PHE A 99 -27.13 28.96 18.69
C PHE A 99 -25.81 29.22 17.99
N GLN A 100 -25.43 28.33 17.08
CA GLN A 100 -24.25 28.52 16.25
C GLN A 100 -24.62 29.41 15.06
N LEU A 101 -23.89 30.51 14.93
CA LEU A 101 -23.95 31.41 13.79
C LEU A 101 -22.99 30.88 12.71
N PRO A 102 -23.29 31.03 11.42
CA PRO A 102 -22.39 30.64 10.34
C PRO A 102 -21.14 31.54 10.25
N VAL A 103 -21.16 32.69 10.92
CA VAL A 103 -20.09 33.69 10.94
C VAL A 103 -19.89 34.26 12.35
N SER A 104 -18.65 34.61 12.70
CA SER A 104 -18.33 35.13 14.03
C SER A 104 -18.92 36.52 14.30
N THR A 105 -19.26 36.77 15.55
CA THR A 105 -19.56 38.11 16.07
C THR A 105 -18.27 38.92 16.25
N PHE A 106 -18.34 40.25 16.28
CA PHE A 106 -17.16 41.09 16.48
C PHE A 106 -17.49 42.34 17.27
N THR A 107 -16.48 42.99 17.82
CA THR A 107 -16.61 44.26 18.55
C THR A 107 -15.86 45.34 17.80
N GLU A 108 -16.47 46.50 17.67
CA GLU A 108 -15.81 47.68 17.13
C GLU A 108 -16.23 48.92 17.92
N GLY A 109 -15.25 49.64 18.48
CA GLY A 109 -15.51 50.65 19.49
C GLY A 109 -16.14 50.02 20.75
N ASN A 110 -17.24 50.59 21.23
CA ASN A 110 -17.99 50.08 22.39
C ASN A 110 -19.20 49.20 22.00
N HIS A 111 -19.32 48.81 20.73
CA HIS A 111 -20.48 48.11 20.19
C HIS A 111 -20.11 46.68 19.78
N LEU A 112 -20.86 45.71 20.32
CA LEU A 112 -20.79 44.30 19.91
C LEU A 112 -21.80 44.05 18.79
N TYR A 113 -21.31 43.57 17.66
CA TYR A 113 -22.06 43.33 16.43
C TYR A 113 -22.34 41.85 16.22
N VAL A 114 -23.61 41.53 15.92
CA VAL A 114 -24.06 40.18 15.58
C VAL A 114 -24.67 40.15 14.17
N PRO A 115 -24.53 39.05 13.42
CA PRO A 115 -25.07 38.97 12.07
C PRO A 115 -26.61 39.01 12.13
N LEU A 116 -27.20 39.96 11.43
CA LEU A 116 -28.61 40.32 11.51
C LEU A 116 -29.51 39.13 11.18
N ASN A 117 -29.40 38.55 9.99
CA ASN A 117 -30.29 37.48 9.53
C ASN A 117 -30.20 36.21 10.40
N TYR A 118 -29.00 35.90 10.91
CA TYR A 118 -28.75 34.65 11.66
C TYR A 118 -29.04 34.76 13.16
N SER A 119 -29.24 35.97 13.68
CA SER A 119 -29.50 36.17 15.11
C SER A 119 -31.00 36.33 15.45
N LEU A 120 -31.87 36.55 14.45
CA LEU A 120 -33.30 36.83 14.65
C LEU A 120 -34.03 35.75 15.47
N GLU A 121 -33.76 34.46 15.21
CA GLU A 121 -34.39 33.36 15.94
C GLU A 121 -34.00 33.38 17.43
N SER A 122 -32.70 33.44 17.70
CA SER A 122 -32.18 33.50 19.08
C SER A 122 -32.69 34.71 19.85
N LEU A 123 -32.83 35.86 19.18
CA LEU A 123 -33.37 37.09 19.77
C LEU A 123 -34.89 37.00 19.98
N SER A 124 -35.62 36.37 19.06
CA SER A 124 -37.06 36.13 19.21
C SER A 124 -37.35 35.27 20.43
N ILE A 125 -36.56 34.21 20.62
CA ILE A 125 -36.68 33.31 21.77
C ILE A 125 -36.28 34.01 23.06
N ALA A 126 -35.20 34.81 23.03
CA ALA A 126 -34.78 35.59 24.19
C ALA A 126 -35.81 36.63 24.60
N PHE A 127 -36.37 37.36 23.63
CA PHE A 127 -37.34 38.43 23.85
C PHE A 127 -38.77 37.90 24.11
N GLY A 128 -39.05 36.63 23.78
CA GLY A 128 -40.36 36.02 23.93
C GLY A 128 -41.42 36.54 22.94
N LYS A 129 -40.98 37.25 21.90
CA LYS A 129 -41.82 37.81 20.83
C LYS A 129 -41.19 37.52 19.49
N GLU A 130 -42.01 37.44 18.45
CA GLU A 130 -41.53 37.22 17.10
C GLU A 130 -40.75 38.45 16.59
N ILE A 131 -39.51 38.24 16.18
CA ILE A 131 -38.64 39.25 15.57
C ILE A 131 -38.31 38.82 14.14
N TYR A 132 -38.69 39.63 13.17
CA TYR A 132 -38.48 39.36 11.75
C TYR A 132 -38.13 40.63 10.99
N LEU A 133 -37.57 40.47 9.79
CA LEU A 133 -37.28 41.57 8.88
C LEU A 133 -38.43 41.76 7.90
N THR A 134 -38.87 43.01 7.71
CA THR A 134 -39.84 43.38 6.66
C THR A 134 -39.16 43.76 5.35
N ASP A 135 -37.92 44.23 5.43
CA ASP A 135 -36.99 44.50 4.32
C ASP A 135 -35.56 44.35 4.83
N SER A 136 -34.57 44.41 3.92
CA SER A 136 -33.14 44.16 4.22
C SER A 136 -32.53 44.92 5.40
N LEU A 137 -33.09 46.08 5.79
CA LEU A 137 -32.66 46.89 6.95
C LEU A 137 -33.84 47.43 7.79
N ASN A 138 -34.97 46.72 7.82
CA ASN A 138 -36.13 47.12 8.63
C ASN A 138 -36.63 45.95 9.49
N LEU A 139 -36.33 46.00 10.79
CA LEU A 139 -36.59 44.94 11.76
C LEU A 139 -37.87 45.25 12.55
N GLN A 140 -38.79 44.28 12.59
CA GLN A 140 -40.07 44.40 13.27
C GLN A 140 -40.13 43.42 14.44
N ILE A 141 -40.44 43.96 15.62
CA ILE A 141 -40.70 43.17 16.83
C ILE A 141 -42.22 43.16 17.02
N SER A 142 -42.83 41.98 16.82
CA SER A 142 -44.27 41.78 16.93
C SER A 142 -44.79 42.04 18.35
N SER A 143 -46.06 42.44 18.47
CA SER A 143 -46.77 42.47 19.76
C SER A 143 -47.26 41.09 20.21
N ASN A 144 -47.18 40.07 19.34
CA ASN A 144 -47.59 38.71 19.66
C ASN A 144 -46.53 38.00 20.52
N GLU A 145 -46.94 37.47 21.67
CA GLU A 145 -46.09 36.60 22.47
C GLU A 145 -45.92 35.24 21.78
N ILE A 146 -44.69 34.75 21.72
CA ILE A 146 -44.42 33.36 21.31
C ILE A 146 -44.91 32.47 22.46
N LEU A 147 -45.95 31.66 22.21
CA LEU A 147 -46.48 30.71 23.18
C LEU A 147 -45.39 29.72 23.59
N ASN A 148 -44.83 29.93 24.79
CA ASN A 148 -43.77 29.15 25.42
C ASN A 148 -44.23 27.74 25.84
N LYS A 149 -44.50 26.88 24.88
CA LYS A 149 -44.51 25.43 25.07
C LYS A 149 -43.64 24.84 23.97
N ASP A 150 -42.74 23.93 24.36
CA ASP A 150 -42.01 22.99 23.48
C ASP A 150 -40.56 23.32 23.06
N PHE A 151 -39.95 24.44 23.47
CA PHE A 151 -38.55 24.71 23.08
C PHE A 151 -37.46 24.04 23.95
N PHE A 152 -37.81 23.51 25.13
CA PHE A 152 -36.90 22.84 26.07
C PHE A 152 -37.39 21.45 26.52
N LEU A 153 -38.39 20.88 25.84
CA LEU A 153 -38.97 19.57 26.21
C LEU A 153 -39.06 18.65 25.00
N GLU A 154 -37.94 18.08 24.58
CA GLU A 154 -37.91 16.76 23.96
C GLU A 154 -36.74 15.97 24.54
N ASN A 155 -36.97 14.66 24.75
CA ASN A 155 -36.11 13.66 25.38
C ASN A 155 -36.14 13.58 26.92
N MET A 156 -37.34 13.35 27.46
CA MET A 156 -37.47 12.40 28.57
C MET A 156 -38.38 11.25 28.15
N SER A 157 -37.80 10.30 27.41
CA SER A 157 -38.26 8.92 27.45
C SER A 157 -37.38 8.17 28.45
N ASP A 158 -38.00 7.66 29.50
CA ASP A 158 -37.43 6.78 30.51
C ASP A 158 -36.63 5.62 29.88
N LYS A 159 -35.31 5.79 29.74
CA LYS A 159 -34.37 4.68 29.94
C LYS A 159 -34.00 4.68 31.42
N LYS A 160 -34.81 3.97 32.20
CA LYS A 160 -34.42 3.47 33.53
C LYS A 160 -33.03 2.83 33.45
N ASP A 161 -32.17 3.23 34.38
CA ASP A 161 -30.96 2.53 34.83
C ASP A 161 -30.42 1.45 33.87
N SER A 162 -29.65 1.85 32.87
CA SER A 162 -28.58 0.97 32.40
C SER A 162 -27.33 1.33 33.19
N SER A 163 -26.84 0.37 33.98
CA SER A 163 -25.48 0.31 34.48
C SER A 163 -24.50 0.56 33.33
N GLY A 164 -24.06 1.81 33.14
CA GLY A 164 -23.00 2.14 32.17
C GLY A 164 -21.69 1.51 32.63
N VAL A 165 -20.85 1.08 31.68
CA VAL A 165 -19.54 0.49 31.98
C VAL A 165 -18.71 1.49 32.78
N LYS A 166 -18.08 1.03 33.86
CA LYS A 166 -17.24 1.88 34.70
C LYS A 166 -15.80 1.75 34.27
N ILE A 167 -15.18 2.89 33.96
CA ILE A 167 -13.72 2.99 33.87
C ILE A 167 -13.18 3.19 35.28
N LEU A 168 -12.47 2.18 35.76
CA LEU A 168 -11.85 2.12 37.08
C LEU A 168 -10.58 2.96 37.12
N LYS A 169 -9.82 3.00 36.03
CA LYS A 169 -8.52 3.70 35.92
C LYS A 169 -8.19 4.01 34.46
N ILE A 170 -7.52 5.13 34.22
CA ILE A 170 -6.90 5.49 32.93
C ILE A 170 -5.39 5.60 33.16
N LEU A 171 -4.59 4.82 32.44
CA LEU A 171 -3.13 4.90 32.47
C LEU A 171 -2.62 5.34 31.10
N VAL A 172 -1.97 6.49 31.05
CA VAL A 172 -1.31 7.03 29.85
C VAL A 172 0.19 6.90 30.03
N TYR A 173 0.89 6.20 29.14
CA TYR A 173 2.33 5.98 29.27
C TYR A 173 3.01 5.81 27.91
N GLU A 174 4.31 6.05 27.87
CA GLU A 174 5.13 5.74 26.70
C GLU A 174 5.40 4.23 26.61
N LYS A 175 5.18 3.64 25.44
CA LYS A 175 5.62 2.27 25.13
C LYS A 175 6.10 2.21 23.68
N GLY A 176 7.40 1.99 23.51
CA GLY A 176 8.09 2.27 22.23
C GLY A 176 8.06 3.76 21.91
N ASP A 177 8.06 4.11 20.63
CA ASP A 177 7.93 5.49 20.14
C ASP A 177 6.45 5.93 20.01
N GLY A 178 5.65 5.57 21.02
CA GLY A 178 4.18 5.60 21.02
C GLY A 178 3.60 6.06 22.36
N ILE A 179 2.40 6.64 22.36
CA ILE A 179 1.58 6.81 23.58
C ILE A 179 0.60 5.64 23.68
N VAL A 180 0.49 5.05 24.86
CA VAL A 180 -0.52 4.03 25.16
C VAL A 180 -1.47 4.57 26.21
N VAL A 181 -2.77 4.53 25.91
CA VAL A 181 -3.88 4.86 26.80
C VAL A 181 -4.60 3.56 27.17
N ARG A 182 -4.34 3.03 28.37
CA ARG A 182 -5.02 1.84 28.89
C ARG A 182 -6.19 2.25 29.78
N LEU A 183 -7.37 1.79 29.41
CA LEU A 183 -8.64 2.01 30.07
C LEU A 183 -9.03 0.72 30.81
N PHE A 184 -8.91 0.73 32.13
CA PHE A 184 -9.30 -0.39 32.97
C PHE A 184 -10.80 -0.32 33.22
N SER A 185 -11.56 -1.34 32.85
CA SER A 185 -13.01 -1.33 32.98
C SER A 185 -13.55 -2.54 33.74
N ASP A 186 -14.71 -2.39 34.38
CA ASP A 186 -15.39 -3.49 35.07
C ASP A 186 -16.12 -4.46 34.12
N GLN A 187 -16.45 -3.97 32.93
CA GLN A 187 -17.12 -4.71 31.86
C GLN A 187 -16.54 -4.32 30.50
N LYS A 188 -16.79 -5.15 29.48
CA LYS A 188 -16.37 -4.86 28.10
C LYS A 188 -17.05 -3.58 27.61
N ILE A 189 -16.26 -2.63 27.11
CA ILE A 189 -16.74 -1.36 26.58
C ILE A 189 -17.55 -1.63 25.30
N PRO A 190 -18.82 -1.18 25.19
CA PRO A 190 -19.70 -1.60 24.10
C PRO A 190 -19.29 -1.03 22.73
N SER A 191 -18.85 0.23 22.72
CA SER A 191 -18.32 0.90 21.54
C SER A 191 -17.50 2.12 21.97
N TYR A 192 -16.54 2.49 21.13
CA TYR A 192 -15.74 3.68 21.28
C TYR A 192 -15.50 4.34 19.93
N ARG A 193 -15.20 5.63 19.94
CA ARG A 193 -14.74 6.39 18.77
C ARG A 193 -13.48 7.13 19.16
N SER A 194 -12.60 7.39 18.20
CA SER A 194 -11.47 8.28 18.44
C SER A 194 -11.18 9.10 17.21
N TYR A 195 -10.68 10.32 17.42
CA TYR A 195 -10.23 11.18 16.34
C TYR A 195 -9.14 12.11 16.83
N TYR A 196 -8.33 12.59 15.90
CA TYR A 196 -7.32 13.60 16.14
C TYR A 196 -7.74 14.89 15.44
N ASN A 197 -7.65 16.02 16.14
CA ASN A 197 -7.87 17.34 15.57
C ASN A 197 -6.94 18.36 16.23
N ASN A 198 -6.11 19.04 15.43
CA ASN A 198 -5.30 20.20 15.85
C ASN A 198 -4.55 20.02 17.18
N GLY A 199 -3.81 18.92 17.35
CA GLY A 199 -3.03 18.65 18.56
C GLY A 199 -3.79 17.98 19.70
N GLU A 200 -5.10 17.74 19.55
CA GLU A 200 -5.91 17.01 20.53
C GLU A 200 -6.34 15.65 19.98
N PHE A 201 -6.05 14.59 20.73
CA PHE A 201 -6.56 13.25 20.47
C PHE A 201 -7.72 12.95 21.41
N LYS A 202 -8.89 12.63 20.86
CA LYS A 202 -10.11 12.39 21.63
C LYS A 202 -10.51 10.92 21.54
N ILE A 203 -10.89 10.35 22.68
CA ILE A 203 -11.46 9.02 22.82
C ILE A 203 -12.84 9.17 23.43
N ILE A 204 -13.88 8.74 22.73
CA ILE A 204 -15.27 8.79 23.17
C ILE A 204 -15.70 7.36 23.48
N LEU A 205 -16.06 7.08 24.72
CA LEU A 205 -16.53 5.78 25.18
C LEU A 205 -18.04 5.84 25.41
N ASN A 206 -18.79 5.08 24.63
CA ASN A 206 -20.25 5.18 24.65
C ASN A 206 -20.86 4.53 25.89
N ASN A 207 -21.87 5.16 26.49
CA ASN A 207 -22.57 4.67 27.70
C ASN A 207 -21.61 4.25 28.83
N THR A 208 -20.53 5.01 29.00
CA THR A 208 -19.42 4.70 29.89
C THR A 208 -19.24 5.86 30.89
N LYS A 209 -18.77 5.58 32.10
CA LYS A 209 -18.52 6.60 33.14
C LYS A 209 -17.17 6.37 33.80
N LEU A 210 -16.48 7.45 34.15
CA LEU A 210 -15.25 7.38 34.95
C LEU A 210 -15.63 7.31 36.43
N GLU A 211 -15.09 6.34 37.17
CA GLU A 211 -15.45 6.14 38.59
C GLU A 211 -14.87 7.24 39.50
N SER A 212 -13.71 7.82 39.13
CA SER A 212 -13.12 8.99 39.78
C SER A 212 -12.10 9.68 38.87
N ASP A 213 -12.11 11.02 38.82
CA ASP A 213 -11.11 11.81 38.09
C ASP A 213 -9.68 11.61 38.64
N SER A 214 -9.54 11.17 39.90
CA SER A 214 -8.25 10.78 40.50
C SER A 214 -7.70 9.43 40.00
N GLY A 215 -8.40 8.76 39.08
CA GLY A 215 -7.97 7.51 38.43
C GLY A 215 -7.14 7.71 37.16
N ILE A 216 -6.84 8.95 36.74
CA ILE A 216 -6.01 9.25 35.56
C ILE A 216 -4.54 9.38 35.97
N GLU A 217 -3.69 8.47 35.49
CA GLU A 217 -2.25 8.47 35.74
C GLU A 217 -1.49 8.71 34.43
N ILE A 218 -0.75 9.81 34.32
CA ILE A 218 0.07 10.17 33.15
C ILE A 218 1.55 9.90 33.47
N LYS A 219 2.18 9.01 32.70
CA LYS A 219 3.61 8.61 32.78
C LYS A 219 4.34 8.89 31.46
N THR A 220 4.09 10.04 30.86
CA THR A 220 4.72 10.47 29.60
C THR A 220 4.81 11.99 29.55
N ASN A 221 5.84 12.51 28.88
CA ASN A 221 5.96 13.95 28.59
C ASN A 221 5.35 14.33 27.22
N LEU A 222 4.91 13.34 26.43
CA LEU A 222 4.31 13.54 25.11
C LEU A 222 2.86 14.02 25.19
N VAL A 223 2.23 13.93 26.36
CA VAL A 223 0.87 14.41 26.63
C VAL A 223 0.93 15.51 27.69
N ASN A 224 0.48 16.71 27.34
CA ASN A 224 0.44 17.86 28.26
C ASN A 224 -0.63 17.69 29.33
N ASN A 225 -1.79 17.19 28.93
CA ASN A 225 -2.96 17.11 29.78
C ASN A 225 -3.93 16.05 29.25
N VAL A 226 -4.67 15.43 30.16
CA VAL A 226 -5.79 14.55 29.86
C VAL A 226 -7.02 15.13 30.56
N LYS A 227 -8.04 15.48 29.79
CA LYS A 227 -9.35 15.89 30.31
C LYS A 227 -10.36 14.79 30.09
N SER A 228 -11.23 14.55 31.06
CA SER A 228 -12.39 13.69 30.91
C SER A 228 -13.68 14.46 31.18
N GLU A 229 -14.68 14.28 30.33
CA GLU A 229 -16.01 14.86 30.52
C GLU A 229 -17.11 13.89 30.08
N ILE A 230 -18.31 14.02 30.66
CA ILE A 230 -19.48 13.25 30.25
C ILE A 230 -20.31 14.12 29.31
N VAL A 231 -20.39 13.74 28.04
CA VAL A 231 -21.20 14.41 27.01
C VAL A 231 -22.19 13.40 26.46
N ASN A 232 -23.50 13.71 26.52
CA ASN A 232 -24.57 12.86 26.00
C ASN A 232 -24.48 11.38 26.46
N TYR A 233 -24.20 11.15 27.74
CA TYR A 233 -24.01 9.82 28.35
C TYR A 233 -22.76 9.05 27.91
N ASN A 234 -21.85 9.68 27.16
CA ASN A 234 -20.57 9.11 26.75
C ASN A 234 -19.44 9.76 27.55
N LEU A 235 -18.40 8.98 27.88
CA LEU A 235 -17.19 9.49 28.49
C LEU A 235 -16.23 9.93 27.39
N GLU A 236 -16.01 11.23 27.25
CA GLU A 236 -15.01 11.79 26.35
C GLU A 236 -13.70 12.01 27.11
N ILE A 237 -12.61 11.50 26.56
CA ILE A 237 -11.24 11.64 27.09
C ILE A 237 -10.44 12.38 26.03
N THR A 238 -9.99 13.60 26.34
CA THR A 238 -9.19 14.44 25.44
C THR A 238 -7.75 14.49 25.92
N LEU A 239 -6.81 14.03 25.08
CA LEU A 239 -5.38 14.10 25.28
C LEU A 239 -4.81 15.27 24.45
N SER A 240 -4.23 16.27 25.10
CA SER A 240 -3.50 17.34 24.42
C SER A 240 -2.05 16.89 24.19
N MET A 241 -1.66 16.67 22.93
CA MET A 241 -0.38 16.07 22.55
C MET A 241 0.69 17.10 22.18
N ASN A 242 1.95 16.78 22.44
CA ASN A 242 3.15 17.59 22.11
C ASN A 242 3.86 17.16 20.83
N ILE A 243 3.22 16.27 20.07
CA ILE A 243 3.82 15.52 18.98
C ILE A 243 2.83 15.43 17.83
N ASP A 244 3.36 15.20 16.64
CA ASP A 244 2.56 14.96 15.46
C ASP A 244 1.90 13.57 15.57
N TYR A 245 0.61 13.52 15.30
CA TYR A 245 -0.16 12.29 15.23
C TYR A 245 0.07 11.62 13.88
N ASN A 246 0.42 10.33 13.88
CA ASN A 246 0.39 9.52 12.66
C ASN A 246 -0.93 8.75 12.58
N PHE A 247 -1.09 7.76 13.46
CA PHE A 247 -2.30 6.96 13.54
C PHE A 247 -2.51 6.41 14.96
N SER A 248 -3.71 5.90 15.20
CA SER A 248 -4.03 5.22 16.45
C SER A 248 -4.79 3.94 16.19
N ASP A 249 -4.50 2.94 17.01
CA ASP A 249 -5.21 1.68 17.04
C ASP A 249 -5.81 1.47 18.42
N ALA A 250 -6.86 0.67 18.47
CA ALA A 250 -7.44 0.27 19.74
C ALA A 250 -7.66 -1.24 19.77
N SER A 251 -7.24 -1.87 20.86
CA SER A 251 -7.31 -3.31 21.05
C SER A 251 -7.82 -3.65 22.45
N GLU A 252 -8.56 -4.73 22.54
CA GLU A 252 -8.94 -5.34 23.81
C GLU A 252 -7.82 -6.26 24.27
N ILE A 253 -7.47 -6.22 25.57
CA ILE A 253 -6.42 -7.10 26.09
C ILE A 253 -7.01 -8.50 26.34
N PRO A 254 -6.45 -9.57 25.74
CA PRO A 254 -6.94 -10.93 25.92
C PRO A 254 -7.06 -11.35 27.40
N GLY A 255 -8.22 -11.87 27.78
CA GLY A 255 -8.49 -12.33 29.15
C GLY A 255 -8.84 -11.22 30.15
N THR A 256 -9.01 -9.98 29.70
CA THR A 256 -9.47 -8.84 30.51
C THR A 256 -10.66 -8.15 29.85
N THR A 257 -11.22 -7.14 30.52
CA THR A 257 -12.25 -6.23 29.98
C THR A 257 -11.66 -4.91 29.46
N ASP A 258 -10.35 -4.71 29.62
CA ASP A 258 -9.65 -3.46 29.36
C ASP A 258 -9.59 -3.12 27.86
N LEU A 259 -9.65 -1.82 27.57
CA LEU A 259 -9.40 -1.26 26.24
C LEU A 259 -8.05 -0.53 26.24
N VAL A 260 -7.22 -0.80 25.25
CA VAL A 260 -5.97 -0.08 25.01
C VAL A 260 -6.12 0.71 23.74
N VAL A 261 -5.91 2.03 23.80
CA VAL A 261 -5.78 2.90 22.64
C VAL A 261 -4.33 3.31 22.51
N ARG A 262 -3.68 2.90 21.43
CA ARG A 262 -2.30 3.27 21.12
C ARG A 262 -2.31 4.40 20.10
N ILE A 263 -1.52 5.43 20.36
CA ILE A 263 -1.26 6.54 19.44
C ILE A 263 0.19 6.39 19.01
N ASN A 264 0.41 6.02 17.75
CA ASN A 264 1.74 5.76 17.22
C ASN A 264 2.35 7.08 16.73
N VAL A 265 3.57 7.37 17.20
CA VAL A 265 4.34 8.59 16.87
C VAL A 265 5.50 8.27 15.94
N ASP A 266 5.95 7.00 15.92
CA ASP A 266 6.81 6.40 14.91
C ASP A 266 6.06 5.24 14.23
N PRO A 267 6.13 5.09 12.90
CA PRO A 267 5.58 3.95 12.17
C PRO A 267 6.16 2.57 12.55
N ASP A 268 7.28 2.46 13.29
CA ASP A 268 7.84 1.15 13.71
C ASP A 268 7.82 0.91 15.23
N PRO A 269 6.71 0.44 15.83
CA PRO A 269 6.65 0.17 17.26
C PRO A 269 7.53 -1.02 17.66
N LEU A 270 8.55 -0.76 18.50
CA LEU A 270 9.70 -1.62 18.83
C LEU A 270 9.43 -3.04 19.39
N ASP A 271 8.21 -3.40 19.82
CA ASP A 271 7.97 -4.63 20.57
C ASP A 271 7.31 -5.73 19.71
N TRP A 272 8.11 -6.73 19.34
CA TRP A 272 7.63 -8.00 18.77
C TRP A 272 7.35 -9.00 19.89
N PHE A 273 6.34 -9.84 19.69
CA PHE A 273 5.94 -10.91 20.58
C PHE A 273 6.04 -12.26 19.89
N LYS A 274 6.16 -13.30 20.70
CA LYS A 274 6.25 -14.68 20.26
C LYS A 274 5.26 -15.55 21.02
N THR A 275 4.63 -16.46 20.30
CA THR A 275 3.93 -17.60 20.89
C THR A 275 4.13 -18.85 20.04
N GLU A 276 3.87 -20.03 20.61
CA GLU A 276 4.09 -21.29 19.93
C GLU A 276 2.91 -22.27 20.08
N SER A 277 2.73 -23.11 19.06
CA SER A 277 1.83 -24.26 19.06
C SER A 277 2.61 -25.57 18.84
N GLU A 278 1.93 -26.65 18.44
CA GLU A 278 2.58 -27.91 18.14
C GLU A 278 3.52 -27.78 16.93
N ASN A 279 3.01 -27.20 15.83
CA ASN A 279 3.73 -27.09 14.58
C ASN A 279 4.18 -25.67 14.22
N PHE A 280 3.75 -24.64 14.97
CA PHE A 280 3.98 -23.23 14.60
C PHE A 280 4.71 -22.41 15.67
N ILE A 281 5.45 -21.41 15.18
CA ILE A 281 5.89 -20.24 15.95
C ILE A 281 5.20 -19.03 15.31
N VAL A 282 4.46 -18.25 16.10
CA VAL A 282 3.82 -17.03 15.61
C VAL A 282 4.56 -15.82 16.17
N LEU A 283 5.03 -14.95 15.27
CA LEU A 283 5.66 -13.67 15.56
C LEU A 283 4.67 -12.56 15.20
N TYR A 284 4.45 -11.65 16.13
CA TYR A 284 3.39 -10.64 15.98
C TYR A 284 3.68 -9.39 16.79
N ARG A 285 3.01 -8.29 16.44
CA ARG A 285 2.97 -7.09 17.28
C ARG A 285 1.82 -7.19 18.26
N GLU A 286 1.92 -6.55 19.41
CA GLU A 286 0.89 -6.58 20.48
C GLU A 286 -0.52 -6.23 19.97
N SER A 287 -0.64 -5.33 18.98
CA SER A 287 -1.89 -4.95 18.32
C SER A 287 -2.62 -6.13 17.67
N HIS A 288 -1.89 -7.19 17.29
CA HIS A 288 -2.44 -8.38 16.65
C HIS A 288 -2.80 -9.49 17.65
N SER A 289 -2.52 -9.30 18.95
CA SER A 289 -2.63 -10.35 20.00
C SER A 289 -3.98 -11.04 20.03
N SER A 290 -5.08 -10.30 19.80
CA SER A 290 -6.44 -10.84 19.74
C SER A 290 -6.67 -11.86 18.61
N LEU A 291 -5.92 -11.75 17.50
CA LEU A 291 -6.05 -12.63 16.33
C LEU A 291 -5.19 -13.88 16.43
N ILE A 292 -4.19 -13.91 17.31
CA ILE A 292 -3.21 -15.00 17.36
C ILE A 292 -3.85 -16.36 17.68
N PRO A 293 -4.78 -16.49 18.65
CA PRO A 293 -5.48 -17.76 18.86
C PRO A 293 -6.22 -18.25 17.61
N TYR A 294 -6.81 -17.32 16.85
CA TYR A 294 -7.50 -17.62 15.62
C TYR A 294 -6.53 -18.13 14.54
N ILE A 295 -5.45 -17.38 14.29
CA ILE A 295 -4.41 -17.72 13.31
C ILE A 295 -3.78 -19.09 13.58
N ILE A 296 -3.41 -19.37 14.84
CA ILE A 296 -2.83 -20.66 15.23
C ILE A 296 -3.78 -21.81 14.90
N ARG A 297 -5.08 -21.65 15.20
CA ARG A 297 -6.05 -22.71 14.97
C ARG A 297 -6.26 -22.97 13.49
N SER A 298 -6.43 -21.91 12.72
CA SER A 298 -6.58 -22.00 11.27
C SER A 298 -5.35 -22.65 10.64
N ALA A 299 -4.15 -22.34 11.13
CA ALA A 299 -2.90 -22.96 10.69
C ALA A 299 -2.81 -24.45 11.05
N GLU A 300 -3.06 -24.83 12.31
CA GLU A 300 -3.00 -26.24 12.76
C GLU A 300 -4.08 -27.11 12.06
N ASN A 301 -5.30 -26.59 11.91
CA ASN A 301 -6.38 -27.30 11.21
C ASN A 301 -6.04 -27.53 9.74
N SER A 302 -5.54 -26.50 9.06
CA SER A 302 -5.16 -26.59 7.63
C SER A 302 -3.97 -27.51 7.43
N LEU A 303 -2.93 -27.37 8.27
CA LEU A 303 -1.75 -28.24 8.21
C LEU A 303 -2.11 -29.71 8.46
N LYS A 304 -3.03 -30.00 9.39
CA LYS A 304 -3.47 -31.39 9.65
C LYS A 304 -4.04 -32.07 8.40
N VAL A 305 -4.85 -31.36 7.62
CA VAL A 305 -5.38 -31.89 6.35
C VAL A 305 -4.24 -32.13 5.36
N LEU A 306 -3.36 -31.14 5.18
CA LEU A 306 -2.24 -31.24 4.23
C LEU A 306 -1.23 -32.34 4.61
N MET A 307 -0.93 -32.52 5.90
CA MET A 307 -0.09 -33.61 6.41
C MET A 307 -0.65 -34.98 6.02
N ASN A 308 -1.97 -35.16 6.11
CA ASN A 308 -2.63 -36.40 5.67
C ASN A 308 -2.59 -36.56 4.15
N LEU A 309 -2.89 -35.51 3.39
CA LEU A 309 -2.90 -35.58 1.92
C LEU A 309 -1.53 -35.91 1.34
N PHE A 310 -0.46 -35.33 1.89
CA PHE A 310 0.91 -35.46 1.39
C PHE A 310 1.77 -36.47 2.16
N ASN A 311 1.24 -37.08 3.23
CA ASN A 311 2.02 -37.88 4.17
C ASN A 311 3.26 -37.13 4.68
N TYR A 312 3.06 -35.84 4.98
CA TYR A 312 4.10 -34.89 5.33
C TYR A 312 4.17 -34.70 6.84
N LYS A 313 5.39 -34.45 7.34
CA LYS A 313 5.65 -34.03 8.71
C LYS A 313 6.67 -32.89 8.69
N PRO A 314 6.37 -31.72 9.28
CA PRO A 314 7.32 -30.62 9.35
C PRO A 314 8.65 -31.04 9.97
N SER A 315 9.75 -30.69 9.30
CA SER A 315 11.11 -30.93 9.82
C SER A 315 11.50 -29.95 10.93
N GLU A 316 10.82 -28.82 10.98
CA GLU A 316 10.91 -27.75 11.98
C GLU A 316 9.54 -27.09 12.16
N LYS A 317 9.38 -26.30 13.23
CA LYS A 317 8.17 -25.48 13.37
C LYS A 317 8.12 -24.43 12.26
N ILE A 318 6.95 -24.27 11.67
CA ILE A 318 6.68 -23.28 10.63
C ILE A 318 6.49 -21.92 11.32
N ILE A 319 7.17 -20.90 10.83
CA ILE A 319 7.09 -19.54 11.37
C ILE A 319 5.97 -18.80 10.63
N ILE A 320 5.04 -18.21 11.36
CA ILE A 320 4.06 -17.25 10.82
C ILE A 320 4.41 -15.90 11.40
N ASN A 321 4.67 -14.91 10.57
CA ASN A 321 4.92 -13.54 10.99
C ASN A 321 3.80 -12.63 10.49
N THR A 322 3.14 -11.94 11.42
CA THR A 322 1.98 -11.08 11.12
C THR A 322 2.39 -9.62 10.93
N TYR A 323 1.81 -8.98 9.93
CA TYR A 323 2.05 -7.57 9.57
C TYR A 323 0.74 -6.84 9.36
N ASP A 324 0.77 -5.52 9.58
CA ASP A 324 -0.30 -4.55 9.30
C ASP A 324 0.34 -3.25 8.76
N VAL A 325 1.01 -3.37 7.62
CA VAL A 325 1.87 -2.32 7.03
C VAL A 325 1.44 -1.93 5.61
N SER A 326 0.25 -2.34 5.20
CA SER A 326 -0.36 -2.08 3.90
C SER A 326 -1.87 -1.88 4.03
N ASP A 327 -2.58 -1.71 2.92
CA ASP A 327 -4.05 -1.56 2.96
C ASP A 327 -4.82 -2.77 2.41
N TYR A 328 -4.09 -3.73 1.83
CA TYR A 328 -4.62 -4.97 1.27
C TYR A 328 -3.81 -6.17 1.76
N GLY A 329 -4.51 -7.18 2.27
CA GLY A 329 -3.90 -8.40 2.78
C GLY A 329 -3.38 -9.30 1.67
N PHE A 330 -2.26 -9.95 1.94
CA PHE A 330 -1.67 -10.99 1.10
C PHE A 330 -0.79 -11.93 1.93
N GLY A 331 -0.46 -13.06 1.33
CA GLY A 331 0.41 -14.09 1.90
C GLY A 331 1.67 -14.21 1.07
N THR A 332 2.79 -14.50 1.72
CA THR A 332 4.00 -14.92 1.02
C THR A 332 4.74 -15.92 1.86
N THR A 333 5.31 -16.92 1.20
CA THR A 333 5.95 -18.04 1.89
C THR A 333 7.30 -18.38 1.28
N THR A 334 8.19 -18.90 2.13
CA THR A 334 9.44 -19.51 1.70
C THR A 334 9.72 -20.73 2.57
N THR A 335 10.42 -21.72 2.00
CA THR A 335 10.92 -22.89 2.73
C THR A 335 12.43 -22.84 2.93
N ILE A 336 13.12 -21.84 2.35
CA ILE A 336 14.54 -21.61 2.55
C ILE A 336 14.80 -20.19 3.08
N PRO A 337 15.70 -20.02 4.07
CA PRO A 337 16.38 -21.10 4.78
C PRO A 337 15.48 -21.85 5.78
N ARG A 338 14.24 -21.40 5.98
CA ARG A 338 13.25 -22.02 6.89
C ARG A 338 11.86 -21.96 6.33
N ASN A 339 10.97 -22.76 6.92
CA ASN A 339 9.54 -22.65 6.69
C ASN A 339 9.01 -21.37 7.34
N PHE A 340 8.70 -20.37 6.51
CA PHE A 340 8.30 -19.03 6.93
C PHE A 340 7.15 -18.52 6.08
N ILE A 341 6.09 -18.06 6.73
CA ILE A 341 4.92 -17.41 6.15
C ILE A 341 4.88 -15.97 6.67
N ARG A 342 4.91 -15.00 5.76
CA ARG A 342 4.51 -13.61 6.00
C ARG A 342 3.01 -13.51 5.77
N LEU A 343 2.29 -13.03 6.77
CA LEU A 343 0.83 -12.87 6.74
C LEU A 343 0.48 -11.41 7.00
N GLU A 344 0.06 -10.69 5.96
CA GLU A 344 -0.58 -9.38 6.09
C GLU A 344 -2.05 -9.61 6.47
N ILE A 345 -2.47 -9.05 7.62
CA ILE A 345 -3.77 -9.36 8.25
C ILE A 345 -4.93 -8.53 7.70
N GLU A 346 -4.64 -7.56 6.84
CA GLU A 346 -5.56 -6.63 6.22
C GLU A 346 -6.62 -7.34 5.34
N PRO A 347 -7.74 -6.68 5.02
CA PRO A 347 -8.73 -7.22 4.08
C PRO A 347 -8.12 -7.44 2.70
N LEU A 348 -8.55 -8.49 1.99
CA LEU A 348 -8.09 -8.76 0.62
C LEU A 348 -8.60 -7.68 -0.35
N GLU A 349 -7.84 -7.42 -1.42
CA GLU A 349 -8.27 -6.47 -2.46
C GLU A 349 -9.54 -6.98 -3.17
N PRO A 350 -10.62 -6.17 -3.22
CA PRO A 350 -11.88 -6.63 -3.77
C PRO A 350 -12.04 -6.41 -5.27
N GLY A 351 -13.11 -7.01 -5.80
CA GLY A 351 -13.69 -6.71 -7.10
C GLY A 351 -13.48 -7.77 -8.17
N TYR A 352 -14.39 -7.80 -9.14
CA TYR A 352 -14.42 -8.74 -10.26
C TYR A 352 -14.55 -10.21 -9.84
N GLU A 353 -14.80 -10.49 -8.55
CA GLU A 353 -14.79 -11.83 -7.96
C GLU A 353 -13.49 -12.61 -8.26
N ASN A 354 -12.37 -11.89 -8.29
CA ASN A 354 -11.01 -12.44 -8.43
C ASN A 354 -10.65 -13.42 -7.30
N ILE A 355 -11.16 -13.16 -6.09
CA ILE A 355 -11.04 -13.99 -4.90
C ILE A 355 -12.45 -14.16 -4.33
N PRO A 356 -13.03 -15.38 -4.38
CA PRO A 356 -14.31 -15.64 -3.74
C PRO A 356 -14.22 -15.35 -2.24
N TYR A 357 -15.14 -14.53 -1.73
CA TYR A 357 -15.11 -14.16 -0.32
C TYR A 357 -15.41 -15.40 0.55
N SER A 358 -14.55 -15.63 1.54
CA SER A 358 -14.73 -16.62 2.61
C SER A 358 -13.99 -16.09 3.85
N GLU A 359 -13.79 -16.91 4.88
CA GLU A 359 -12.95 -16.49 6.00
C GLU A 359 -11.49 -16.32 5.53
N ARG A 360 -11.07 -15.07 5.38
CA ARG A 360 -9.86 -14.70 4.63
C ARG A 360 -8.58 -15.23 5.24
N LEU A 361 -8.45 -15.27 6.57
CA LEU A 361 -7.19 -15.65 7.21
C LEU A 361 -6.95 -17.16 7.07
N GLN A 362 -7.97 -17.98 7.28
CA GLN A 362 -7.89 -19.43 7.05
C GLN A 362 -7.68 -19.74 5.57
N TRP A 363 -8.38 -19.04 4.67
CA TRP A 363 -8.20 -19.18 3.23
C TRP A 363 -6.74 -18.93 2.83
N LEU A 364 -6.18 -17.81 3.28
CA LEU A 364 -4.81 -17.41 2.95
C LEU A 364 -3.78 -18.34 3.60
N ILE A 365 -3.94 -18.68 4.88
CA ILE A 365 -3.07 -19.64 5.58
C ILE A 365 -3.11 -21.01 4.90
N SER A 366 -4.29 -21.47 4.46
CA SER A 366 -4.41 -22.74 3.72
C SER A 366 -3.61 -22.70 2.42
N HIS A 367 -3.73 -21.61 1.66
CA HIS A 367 -2.96 -21.40 0.43
C HIS A 367 -1.45 -21.43 0.68
N GLU A 368 -0.96 -20.60 1.61
CA GLU A 368 0.48 -20.49 1.90
C GLU A 368 1.08 -21.79 2.49
N LEU A 369 0.27 -22.55 3.25
CA LEU A 369 0.70 -23.84 3.77
C LEU A 369 0.87 -24.90 2.69
N VAL A 370 0.11 -24.84 1.58
CA VAL A 370 0.33 -25.75 0.46
C VAL A 370 1.75 -25.56 -0.06
N HIS A 371 2.19 -24.33 -0.30
CA HIS A 371 3.55 -24.03 -0.73
C HIS A 371 4.60 -24.54 0.26
N ILE A 372 4.39 -24.39 1.57
CA ILE A 372 5.29 -24.98 2.59
C ILE A 372 5.36 -26.50 2.44
N VAL A 373 4.22 -27.18 2.39
CA VAL A 373 4.17 -28.65 2.36
C VAL A 373 4.78 -29.20 1.07
N ILE A 374 4.55 -28.55 -0.08
CA ILE A 374 5.14 -28.97 -1.35
C ILE A 374 6.66 -28.71 -1.38
N ASN A 375 7.09 -27.54 -0.89
CA ASN A 375 8.49 -27.12 -0.98
C ASN A 375 9.36 -27.56 0.21
N ASP A 376 8.82 -28.12 1.29
CA ASP A 376 9.60 -28.65 2.43
C ASP A 376 9.65 -30.18 2.46
N GLN A 377 8.86 -30.88 1.64
CA GLN A 377 9.08 -32.31 1.39
C GLN A 377 10.54 -32.57 0.95
N ALA A 378 11.04 -33.77 1.22
CA ALA A 378 12.44 -34.11 1.00
C ALA A 378 12.65 -35.59 0.68
N SER A 379 13.46 -35.86 -0.32
CA SER A 379 14.04 -37.19 -0.59
C SER A 379 15.05 -37.59 0.50
N SER A 380 15.57 -38.82 0.44
CA SER A 380 16.60 -39.28 1.39
C SER A 380 17.89 -38.46 1.31
N ILE A 381 18.27 -38.02 0.11
CA ILE A 381 19.49 -37.24 -0.13
C ILE A 381 19.34 -35.82 0.42
N GLU A 382 18.20 -35.17 0.18
CA GLU A 382 17.92 -33.84 0.72
C GLU A 382 17.88 -33.87 2.25
N ASN A 383 17.24 -34.88 2.86
CA ASN A 383 17.22 -35.05 4.31
C ASN A 383 18.62 -35.21 4.92
N LEU A 384 19.50 -35.98 4.28
CA LEU A 384 20.89 -36.12 4.70
C LEU A 384 21.63 -34.78 4.57
N SER A 385 21.41 -34.08 3.46
CA SER A 385 22.08 -32.81 3.17
C SER A 385 21.65 -31.69 4.11
N ARG A 386 20.35 -31.57 4.41
CA ARG A 386 19.78 -30.59 5.36
C ARG A 386 20.36 -30.75 6.76
N LYS A 387 20.67 -31.98 7.20
CA LYS A 387 21.31 -32.23 8.51
C LYS A 387 22.72 -31.66 8.63
N ILE A 388 23.43 -31.54 7.50
CA ILE A 388 24.82 -31.06 7.46
C ILE A 388 24.85 -29.56 7.14
N PHE A 389 24.13 -29.15 6.10
CA PHE A 389 24.27 -27.82 5.49
C PHE A 389 23.12 -26.85 5.84
N GLN A 390 22.05 -27.34 6.49
CA GLN A 390 20.74 -26.67 6.60
C GLN A 390 20.05 -26.54 5.22
N LYS A 391 18.92 -25.82 5.15
CA LYS A 391 18.26 -25.48 3.87
C LYS A 391 18.94 -24.23 3.31
N VAL A 392 19.89 -24.41 2.40
CA VAL A 392 20.78 -23.32 1.95
C VAL A 392 20.05 -22.37 1.01
N ALA A 393 20.17 -21.07 1.28
CA ALA A 393 19.70 -20.01 0.38
C ALA A 393 20.76 -19.67 -0.67
N PRO A 394 20.38 -19.41 -1.95
CA PRO A 394 21.31 -18.88 -2.95
C PRO A 394 21.80 -17.47 -2.57
N GLU A 395 23.12 -17.28 -2.53
CA GLU A 395 23.78 -16.04 -2.15
C GLU A 395 24.69 -15.53 -3.29
N GLN A 396 24.50 -14.27 -3.71
CA GLN A 396 25.32 -13.66 -4.77
C GLN A 396 26.80 -13.56 -4.40
N VAL A 397 27.11 -13.32 -3.13
CA VAL A 397 28.50 -13.23 -2.66
C VAL A 397 29.23 -14.58 -2.74
N GLN A 398 28.47 -15.67 -2.74
CA GLN A 398 28.99 -17.02 -2.78
C GLN A 398 28.10 -17.92 -3.67
N PRO A 399 28.17 -17.81 -5.00
CA PRO A 399 27.27 -18.49 -5.94
C PRO A 399 27.27 -20.03 -5.85
N ILE A 400 28.30 -20.64 -5.24
CA ILE A 400 28.31 -22.09 -4.99
C ILE A 400 27.18 -22.53 -4.04
N THR A 401 26.62 -21.62 -3.27
CA THR A 401 25.38 -21.85 -2.47
C THR A 401 24.22 -22.36 -3.32
N VAL A 402 24.14 -22.03 -4.62
CA VAL A 402 23.13 -22.57 -5.54
C VAL A 402 23.18 -24.09 -5.58
N PHE A 403 24.38 -24.68 -5.67
CA PHE A 403 24.56 -26.13 -5.67
C PHE A 403 24.01 -26.75 -4.38
N TYR A 404 24.35 -26.16 -3.23
CA TYR A 404 23.83 -26.62 -1.94
C TYR A 404 22.33 -26.39 -1.78
N SER A 405 21.80 -25.33 -2.38
CA SER A 405 20.36 -25.05 -2.35
C SER A 405 19.58 -26.10 -3.15
N ILE A 406 20.03 -26.45 -4.35
CA ILE A 406 19.46 -27.55 -5.16
C ILE A 406 19.61 -28.89 -4.43
N LEU A 407 20.74 -29.12 -3.76
CA LEU A 407 20.99 -30.35 -3.01
C LEU A 407 20.10 -30.48 -1.76
N THR A 408 19.72 -29.36 -1.14
CA THR A 408 18.97 -29.34 0.11
C THR A 408 17.47 -29.10 -0.09
N ASN A 409 17.04 -28.48 -1.19
CA ASN A 409 15.63 -28.21 -1.45
C ASN A 409 15.34 -28.10 -2.96
N TYR A 410 15.22 -29.24 -3.64
CA TYR A 410 15.03 -29.27 -5.09
C TYR A 410 13.60 -28.90 -5.52
N SER A 411 12.57 -29.21 -4.72
CA SER A 411 11.17 -28.99 -5.11
C SER A 411 10.76 -27.52 -5.25
N ARG A 412 11.45 -26.62 -4.54
CA ARG A 412 11.32 -25.17 -4.71
C ARG A 412 11.62 -24.69 -6.13
N TYR A 413 12.43 -25.44 -6.89
CA TYR A 413 12.94 -25.09 -8.21
C TYR A 413 11.99 -25.55 -9.35
N THR A 414 10.74 -25.08 -9.27
CA THR A 414 9.67 -25.36 -10.24
C THR A 414 9.02 -24.06 -10.73
N PRO A 415 8.33 -24.06 -11.89
CA PRO A 415 7.65 -22.86 -12.39
C PRO A 415 6.65 -22.31 -11.39
N ARG A 416 6.48 -20.97 -11.33
CA ARG A 416 5.52 -20.35 -10.40
C ARG A 416 4.09 -20.84 -10.63
N TRP A 417 3.64 -20.90 -11.88
CA TRP A 417 2.30 -21.45 -12.21
C TRP A 417 2.09 -22.87 -11.68
N HIS A 418 3.14 -23.70 -11.60
CA HIS A 418 3.04 -25.07 -11.08
C HIS A 418 2.80 -25.07 -9.57
N GLN A 419 3.48 -24.18 -8.83
CA GLN A 419 3.26 -23.99 -7.40
C GLN A 419 1.85 -23.43 -7.14
N GLU A 420 1.44 -22.41 -7.89
CA GLU A 420 0.09 -21.85 -7.78
C GLU A 420 -1.01 -22.84 -8.18
N ALA A 421 -0.75 -23.73 -9.15
CA ALA A 421 -1.72 -24.72 -9.61
C ALA A 421 -2.27 -25.58 -8.47
N ILE A 422 -1.37 -26.15 -7.65
CA ILE A 422 -1.79 -27.00 -6.53
C ILE A 422 -2.31 -26.19 -5.35
N ALA A 423 -1.74 -25.00 -5.09
CA ALA A 423 -2.20 -24.12 -4.02
C ALA A 423 -3.65 -23.69 -4.26
N VAL A 424 -3.99 -23.22 -5.47
CA VAL A 424 -5.36 -22.85 -5.83
C VAL A 424 -6.32 -24.05 -5.86
N PHE A 425 -5.82 -25.21 -6.30
CA PHE A 425 -6.63 -26.43 -6.29
C PHE A 425 -7.03 -26.84 -4.88
N LEU A 426 -6.09 -26.87 -3.94
CA LEU A 426 -6.36 -27.24 -2.56
C LEU A 426 -7.09 -26.14 -1.79
N GLU A 427 -6.77 -24.88 -2.02
CA GLU A 427 -7.51 -23.72 -1.49
C GLU A 427 -9.01 -23.85 -1.75
N THR A 428 -9.41 -24.17 -2.99
CA THR A 428 -10.83 -24.30 -3.36
C THR A 428 -11.53 -25.38 -2.53
N TRP A 429 -10.91 -26.56 -2.39
CA TRP A 429 -11.54 -27.69 -1.72
C TRP A 429 -11.43 -27.62 -0.19
N MET A 430 -10.33 -27.09 0.34
CA MET A 430 -10.14 -26.84 1.76
C MET A 430 -11.06 -25.74 2.28
N SER A 431 -11.46 -24.80 1.41
CA SER A 431 -12.44 -23.74 1.73
C SER A 431 -13.89 -24.13 1.41
N GLY A 432 -14.18 -25.43 1.20
CA GLY A 432 -15.55 -25.92 1.01
C GLY A 432 -16.19 -25.55 -0.33
N GLY A 433 -15.36 -25.26 -1.34
CA GLY A 433 -15.79 -24.83 -2.68
C GLY A 433 -15.73 -23.31 -2.91
N PHE A 434 -15.43 -22.51 -1.88
CA PHE A 434 -15.23 -21.07 -1.98
C PHE A 434 -13.78 -20.75 -2.40
N GLY A 435 -13.40 -21.11 -3.63
CA GLY A 435 -12.09 -20.78 -4.19
C GLY A 435 -12.10 -20.70 -5.71
N ARG A 436 -10.96 -20.29 -6.28
CA ARG A 436 -10.89 -19.76 -7.66
C ARG A 436 -11.26 -20.75 -8.76
N ILE A 437 -11.15 -22.07 -8.54
CA ILE A 437 -11.61 -23.07 -9.53
C ILE A 437 -13.13 -23.03 -9.76
N LEU A 438 -13.89 -22.52 -8.79
CA LEU A 438 -15.32 -22.26 -8.88
C LEU A 438 -15.63 -20.76 -9.02
N GLY A 439 -14.61 -19.94 -9.28
CA GLY A 439 -14.71 -18.50 -9.39
C GLY A 439 -15.28 -18.03 -10.74
N ASN A 440 -16.06 -16.95 -10.69
CA ASN A 440 -16.65 -16.32 -11.87
C ASN A 440 -15.61 -15.63 -12.76
N PHE A 441 -14.57 -15.05 -12.14
CA PHE A 441 -13.50 -14.37 -12.87
C PHE A 441 -12.75 -15.33 -13.81
N ASP A 442 -12.37 -16.51 -13.31
CA ASP A 442 -11.68 -17.52 -14.11
C ASP A 442 -12.52 -17.96 -15.33
N GLU A 443 -13.82 -18.25 -15.14
CA GLU A 443 -14.71 -18.61 -16.25
C GLU A 443 -14.85 -17.47 -17.26
N MET A 444 -14.93 -16.24 -16.77
CA MET A 444 -14.99 -15.05 -17.62
C MET A 444 -13.72 -14.89 -18.46
N TYR A 445 -12.54 -15.03 -17.85
CA TYR A 445 -11.27 -14.88 -18.53
C TYR A 445 -11.12 -15.88 -19.68
N PHE A 446 -11.27 -17.18 -19.42
CA PHE A 446 -11.10 -18.21 -20.44
C PHE A 446 -12.18 -18.16 -21.53
N ARG A 447 -13.42 -17.82 -21.17
CA ARG A 447 -14.49 -17.58 -22.15
C ARG A 447 -14.17 -16.40 -23.06
N THR A 448 -13.64 -15.32 -22.48
CA THR A 448 -13.26 -14.11 -23.23
C THR A 448 -12.07 -14.37 -24.14
N MET A 449 -11.08 -15.16 -23.71
CA MET A 449 -9.98 -15.60 -24.58
C MET A 449 -10.47 -16.34 -25.83
N VAL A 450 -11.52 -17.16 -25.70
CA VAL A 450 -12.16 -17.84 -26.85
C VAL A 450 -12.95 -16.87 -27.73
N LEU A 451 -13.71 -15.94 -27.13
CA LEU A 451 -14.47 -14.92 -27.86
C LEU A 451 -13.58 -13.95 -28.64
N ASP A 452 -12.43 -13.60 -28.08
CA ASP A 452 -11.45 -12.68 -28.67
C ASP A 452 -10.46 -13.39 -29.60
N ASN A 453 -10.62 -14.72 -29.77
CA ASN A 453 -9.78 -15.58 -30.61
C ASN A 453 -8.27 -15.41 -30.31
N LYS A 454 -7.92 -15.29 -29.02
CA LYS A 454 -6.55 -15.13 -28.56
C LYS A 454 -5.80 -16.46 -28.54
N GLU A 455 -4.49 -16.37 -28.74
CA GLU A 455 -3.60 -17.52 -28.58
C GLU A 455 -3.43 -17.86 -27.09
N PHE A 456 -3.53 -19.14 -26.76
CA PHE A 456 -3.26 -19.65 -25.42
C PHE A 456 -1.76 -19.94 -25.32
N PRO A 457 -1.06 -19.48 -24.28
CA PRO A 457 0.38 -19.66 -24.16
C PRO A 457 0.74 -21.12 -23.83
N SER A 458 1.93 -21.54 -24.27
CA SER A 458 2.63 -22.68 -23.68
C SER A 458 3.04 -22.37 -22.23
N ASP A 459 3.43 -23.40 -21.46
CA ASP A 459 3.94 -23.24 -20.10
C ASP A 459 5.14 -22.28 -20.02
N LEU A 460 6.03 -22.32 -21.01
CA LEU A 460 7.21 -21.45 -21.09
C LEU A 460 6.83 -20.02 -21.52
N MET A 461 5.95 -19.88 -22.52
CA MET A 461 5.51 -18.56 -22.99
C MET A 461 4.75 -17.80 -21.91
N LEU A 462 3.99 -18.52 -21.07
CA LEU A 462 3.33 -17.97 -19.89
C LEU A 462 4.33 -17.26 -18.98
N ASP A 463 5.42 -17.93 -18.59
CA ASP A 463 6.43 -17.38 -17.66
C ASP A 463 7.38 -16.35 -18.28
N ALA A 464 7.75 -16.53 -19.55
CA ALA A 464 8.79 -15.71 -20.17
C ALA A 464 8.25 -14.45 -20.88
N LYS A 465 6.97 -14.43 -21.26
CA LYS A 465 6.42 -13.35 -22.08
C LYS A 465 5.02 -12.89 -21.65
N THR A 466 4.04 -13.78 -21.60
CA THR A 466 2.63 -13.40 -21.47
C THR A 466 2.33 -12.67 -20.16
N THR A 467 2.84 -13.17 -19.03
CA THR A 467 2.70 -12.54 -17.70
C THR A 467 3.30 -11.14 -17.64
N HIS A 468 4.41 -10.88 -18.34
CA HIS A 468 5.07 -9.58 -18.28
C HIS A 468 4.34 -8.47 -19.06
N ASN A 469 3.58 -8.83 -20.10
CA ASN A 469 2.93 -7.85 -20.99
C ASN A 469 1.42 -7.76 -20.79
N SER A 470 0.85 -8.50 -19.83
CA SER A 470 -0.59 -8.50 -19.55
C SER A 470 -0.92 -7.56 -18.39
N PHE A 471 -2.07 -6.90 -18.45
CA PHE A 471 -2.63 -6.14 -17.32
C PHE A 471 -2.92 -7.04 -16.10
N LEU A 472 -3.07 -8.35 -16.31
CA LEU A 472 -3.29 -9.34 -15.25
C LEU A 472 -2.00 -9.71 -14.51
N VAL A 473 -0.83 -9.36 -15.06
CA VAL A 473 0.48 -9.61 -14.45
C VAL A 473 0.57 -11.05 -13.92
N GLU A 474 0.92 -11.26 -12.65
CA GLU A 474 1.11 -12.58 -12.02
C GLU A 474 -0.18 -13.40 -11.85
N THR A 475 -1.37 -12.78 -11.98
CA THR A 475 -2.66 -13.49 -11.88
C THR A 475 -2.79 -14.58 -12.93
N LEU A 476 -2.10 -14.46 -14.08
CA LEU A 476 -2.08 -15.49 -15.11
C LEU A 476 -1.50 -16.83 -14.62
N TYR A 477 -0.56 -16.83 -13.67
CA TYR A 477 -0.03 -18.07 -13.10
C TYR A 477 -1.10 -18.86 -12.34
N TYR A 478 -1.96 -18.17 -11.60
CA TYR A 478 -3.08 -18.77 -10.89
C TYR A 478 -4.13 -19.29 -11.86
N LEU A 479 -4.53 -18.47 -12.86
CA LEU A 479 -5.54 -18.83 -13.86
C LEU A 479 -5.17 -20.10 -14.64
N TYR A 480 -4.01 -20.12 -15.29
CA TYR A 480 -3.59 -21.27 -16.09
C TYR A 480 -3.23 -22.48 -15.23
N GLY A 481 -2.56 -22.26 -14.09
CA GLY A 481 -2.20 -23.34 -13.18
C GLY A 481 -3.43 -24.06 -12.62
N ALA A 482 -4.41 -23.30 -12.12
CA ALA A 482 -5.64 -23.86 -11.54
C ALA A 482 -6.47 -24.62 -12.58
N ARG A 483 -6.63 -24.06 -13.80
CA ARG A 483 -7.34 -24.75 -14.88
C ARG A 483 -6.64 -26.01 -15.34
N PHE A 484 -5.31 -26.01 -15.43
CA PHE A 484 -4.57 -27.21 -15.77
C PHE A 484 -4.70 -28.29 -14.68
N ALA A 485 -4.61 -27.91 -13.39
CA ALA A 485 -4.85 -28.84 -12.28
C ALA A 485 -6.28 -29.42 -12.31
N ALA A 486 -7.29 -28.58 -12.56
CA ALA A 486 -8.68 -29.02 -12.70
C ALA A 486 -8.86 -30.00 -13.87
N TYR A 487 -8.26 -29.70 -15.03
CA TYR A 487 -8.25 -30.60 -16.19
C TYR A 487 -7.64 -31.96 -15.87
N LEU A 488 -6.46 -31.98 -15.23
CA LEU A 488 -5.81 -33.22 -14.82
C LEU A 488 -6.67 -34.01 -13.83
N ALA A 489 -7.29 -33.35 -12.86
CA ALA A 489 -8.20 -34.00 -11.92
C ALA A 489 -9.41 -34.61 -12.65
N ILE A 490 -10.02 -33.91 -13.60
CA ILE A 490 -11.17 -34.40 -14.38
C ILE A 490 -10.80 -35.62 -15.23
N LYS A 491 -9.62 -35.59 -15.87
CA LYS A 491 -9.19 -36.63 -16.82
C LYS A 491 -8.56 -37.85 -16.14
N TYR A 492 -7.78 -37.64 -15.08
CA TYR A 492 -6.91 -38.66 -14.49
C TYR A 492 -7.16 -38.97 -13.02
N ASP A 493 -8.05 -38.24 -12.36
CA ASP A 493 -8.32 -38.25 -10.92
C ASP A 493 -7.46 -37.31 -10.05
N SER A 494 -8.02 -36.90 -8.92
CA SER A 494 -7.37 -35.97 -7.98
C SER A 494 -6.21 -36.60 -7.20
N GLN A 495 -6.15 -37.93 -7.04
CA GLN A 495 -5.05 -38.59 -6.33
C GLN A 495 -3.78 -38.63 -7.18
N LYS A 496 -3.90 -38.85 -8.49
CA LYS A 496 -2.77 -38.71 -9.43
C LYS A 496 -2.25 -37.29 -9.48
N LEU A 497 -3.14 -36.29 -9.47
CA LEU A 497 -2.73 -34.89 -9.34
C LEU A 497 -1.87 -34.68 -8.09
N LEU A 498 -2.34 -35.10 -6.91
CA LEU A 498 -1.52 -35.02 -5.68
C LEU A 498 -0.20 -35.79 -5.81
N GLY A 499 -0.20 -36.94 -6.50
CA GLY A 499 0.98 -37.75 -6.78
C GLY A 499 2.07 -37.02 -7.57
N TRP A 500 1.70 -36.05 -8.41
CA TRP A 500 2.66 -35.20 -9.13
C TRP A 500 3.46 -34.28 -8.20
N PHE A 501 2.84 -33.82 -7.12
CA PHE A 501 3.43 -32.91 -6.13
C PHE A 501 4.02 -33.62 -4.91
N LYS A 502 3.88 -34.95 -4.81
CA LYS A 502 4.47 -35.77 -3.74
C LYS A 502 5.93 -36.13 -4.04
N ILE A 503 6.77 -36.01 -3.03
CA ILE A 503 8.18 -36.44 -3.08
C ILE A 503 8.35 -37.74 -2.29
N SER A 504 8.85 -38.77 -2.96
CA SER A 504 9.24 -40.06 -2.39
C SER A 504 10.72 -40.08 -2.04
N SER A 505 11.15 -41.05 -1.22
CA SER A 505 12.54 -41.18 -0.77
C SER A 505 13.57 -41.25 -1.91
N GLY A 506 13.18 -41.80 -3.07
CA GLY A 506 14.01 -41.93 -4.27
C GLY A 506 13.86 -40.83 -5.32
N ASP A 507 13.04 -39.79 -5.07
CA ASP A 507 12.66 -38.82 -6.12
C ASP A 507 13.68 -37.70 -6.39
N PHE A 508 14.90 -37.80 -5.84
CA PHE A 508 15.91 -36.73 -5.95
C PHE A 508 16.22 -36.39 -7.42
N TYR A 509 16.18 -35.09 -7.75
CA TYR A 509 16.52 -34.53 -9.06
C TYR A 509 15.53 -34.87 -10.21
N HIS A 510 14.36 -35.45 -9.93
CA HIS A 510 13.29 -35.53 -10.92
C HIS A 510 12.60 -34.17 -11.08
N GLY A 511 12.92 -33.43 -12.14
CA GLY A 511 12.21 -32.19 -12.48
C GLY A 511 10.71 -32.42 -12.71
N PHE A 512 9.89 -31.38 -12.60
CA PHE A 512 8.43 -31.50 -12.60
C PHE A 512 7.85 -32.17 -13.86
N LYS A 513 8.42 -31.94 -15.06
CA LYS A 513 8.00 -32.64 -16.31
C LYS A 513 8.35 -34.13 -16.30
N ASN A 514 9.52 -34.50 -15.75
CA ASN A 514 9.89 -35.91 -15.61
C ASN A 514 8.97 -36.62 -14.61
N LYS A 515 8.68 -35.95 -13.48
CA LYS A 515 7.71 -36.44 -12.50
C LYS A 515 6.31 -36.56 -13.10
N PHE A 516 5.90 -35.61 -13.94
CA PHE A 516 4.64 -35.67 -14.68
C PHE A 516 4.55 -36.94 -15.52
N LYS A 517 5.59 -37.22 -16.33
CA LYS A 517 5.65 -38.43 -17.15
C LYS A 517 5.59 -39.71 -16.32
N MET A 518 6.25 -39.76 -15.16
CA MET A 518 6.20 -40.93 -14.27
C MET A 518 4.80 -41.17 -13.67
N VAL A 519 4.04 -40.11 -13.38
CA VAL A 519 2.73 -40.20 -12.72
C VAL A 519 1.59 -40.43 -13.72
N PHE A 520 1.63 -39.75 -14.86
CA PHE A 520 0.54 -39.76 -15.85
C PHE A 520 0.83 -40.64 -17.07
N ASP A 521 2.07 -41.09 -17.26
CA ASP A 521 2.52 -41.82 -18.47
C ASP A 521 2.23 -41.04 -19.77
N LYS A 522 2.49 -39.73 -19.71
CA LYS A 522 2.27 -38.78 -20.81
C LYS A 522 3.42 -37.79 -20.92
N ASP A 523 3.63 -37.30 -22.15
CA ASP A 523 4.45 -36.13 -22.37
C ASP A 523 3.73 -34.88 -21.83
N PHE A 524 4.48 -34.00 -21.17
CA PHE A 524 3.91 -32.83 -20.53
C PHE A 524 3.42 -31.80 -21.55
N ASP A 525 4.21 -31.53 -22.60
CA ASP A 525 3.91 -30.48 -23.57
C ASP A 525 2.72 -30.88 -24.46
N GLU A 526 2.65 -32.17 -24.84
CA GLU A 526 1.48 -32.73 -25.52
C GLU A 526 0.20 -32.59 -24.66
N GLU A 527 0.29 -32.92 -23.37
CA GLU A 527 -0.87 -32.90 -22.49
C GLU A 527 -1.32 -31.47 -22.12
N TRP A 528 -0.38 -30.51 -22.05
CA TRP A 528 -0.70 -29.09 -21.98
C TRP A 528 -1.47 -28.62 -23.22
N GLY A 529 -1.06 -29.06 -24.41
CA GLY A 529 -1.78 -28.83 -25.66
C GLY A 529 -3.20 -29.40 -25.63
N ASN A 530 -3.36 -30.62 -25.12
CA ASN A 530 -4.68 -31.26 -24.94
C ASN A 530 -5.58 -30.50 -23.96
N PHE A 531 -5.00 -29.98 -22.87
CA PHE A 531 -5.69 -29.08 -21.94
C PHE A 531 -6.23 -27.84 -22.66
N ILE A 532 -5.41 -27.14 -23.45
CA ILE A 532 -5.83 -25.93 -24.16
C ILE A 532 -7.01 -26.23 -25.09
N GLN A 533 -6.98 -27.35 -25.81
CA GLN A 533 -8.10 -27.73 -26.68
C GLN A 533 -9.35 -28.05 -25.87
N TYR A 534 -9.20 -28.77 -24.76
CA TYR A 534 -10.31 -29.06 -23.85
C TYR A 534 -10.95 -27.78 -23.30
N GLU A 535 -10.15 -26.81 -22.84
CA GLU A 535 -10.63 -25.53 -22.30
C GLU A 535 -11.40 -24.74 -23.37
N LYS A 536 -10.88 -24.68 -24.61
CA LYS A 536 -11.56 -24.05 -25.73
C LYS A 536 -12.93 -24.68 -26.00
N GLU A 537 -13.01 -26.00 -26.04
CA GLU A 537 -14.27 -26.72 -26.28
C GLU A 537 -15.25 -26.59 -25.10
N PHE A 538 -14.74 -26.57 -23.87
CA PHE A 538 -15.55 -26.32 -22.68
C PHE A 538 -16.19 -24.92 -22.73
N GLN A 539 -15.40 -23.89 -23.03
CA GLN A 539 -15.92 -22.53 -23.08
C GLN A 539 -16.82 -22.27 -24.31
N LYS A 540 -16.59 -22.91 -25.46
CA LYS A 540 -17.52 -22.87 -26.60
C LYS A 540 -18.92 -23.32 -26.21
N LYS A 541 -19.06 -24.38 -25.41
CA LYS A 541 -20.37 -24.84 -24.91
C LYS A 541 -21.02 -23.81 -23.98
N ASN A 542 -20.25 -23.15 -23.13
CA ASN A 542 -20.76 -22.05 -22.31
C ASN A 542 -21.23 -20.86 -23.18
N ILE A 543 -20.48 -20.51 -24.23
CA ILE A 543 -20.86 -19.47 -25.19
C ILE A 543 -22.16 -19.83 -25.92
N GLU A 544 -22.29 -21.07 -26.42
CA GLU A 544 -23.51 -21.58 -27.05
C GLU A 544 -24.71 -21.51 -26.09
N LYS A 545 -24.51 -21.88 -24.83
CA LYS A 545 -25.55 -21.82 -23.80
C LYS A 545 -26.00 -20.38 -23.54
N LEU A 546 -25.08 -19.42 -23.46
CA LEU A 546 -25.43 -18.00 -23.31
C LEU A 546 -26.15 -17.46 -24.56
N ASN A 547 -25.75 -17.88 -25.75
CA ASN A 547 -26.38 -17.51 -27.02
C ASN A 547 -27.76 -18.17 -27.26
N SER A 548 -28.20 -19.09 -26.39
CA SER A 548 -29.57 -19.62 -26.43
C SER A 548 -30.64 -18.57 -26.07
N SER A 549 -30.22 -17.42 -25.53
CA SER A 549 -31.05 -16.25 -25.27
C SER A 549 -30.46 -15.01 -25.97
N LYS A 550 -31.32 -14.05 -26.33
CA LYS A 550 -30.91 -12.82 -27.01
C LYS A 550 -30.06 -11.94 -26.08
N THR A 551 -28.85 -11.60 -26.50
CA THR A 551 -27.96 -10.69 -25.76
C THR A 551 -28.44 -9.24 -25.80
N SER A 552 -28.11 -8.48 -24.75
CA SER A 552 -28.35 -7.05 -24.69
C SER A 552 -27.45 -6.31 -25.67
N TYR A 553 -27.94 -5.19 -26.21
CA TYR A 553 -27.13 -4.32 -27.06
C TYR A 553 -26.10 -3.57 -26.22
N VAL A 554 -24.83 -3.67 -26.62
CA VAL A 554 -23.69 -3.00 -25.99
C VAL A 554 -22.94 -2.23 -27.07
N LYS A 555 -22.85 -0.91 -26.91
CA LYS A 555 -22.12 -0.04 -27.85
C LYS A 555 -20.75 0.29 -27.26
N ARG A 556 -19.68 -0.25 -27.84
CA ARG A 556 -18.31 0.22 -27.54
C ARG A 556 -18.15 1.66 -28.00
N ILE A 557 -17.64 2.50 -27.11
CA ILE A 557 -17.35 3.91 -27.44
C ILE A 557 -15.86 4.17 -27.66
N LYS A 558 -15.01 3.23 -27.23
CA LYS A 558 -13.62 3.11 -27.67
C LYS A 558 -13.32 1.64 -27.98
N ASP A 559 -12.32 1.41 -28.82
CA ASP A 559 -11.78 0.07 -29.09
C ASP A 559 -10.51 -0.22 -28.27
N GLU A 560 -9.87 0.80 -27.71
CA GLU A 560 -8.68 0.69 -26.87
C GLU A 560 -9.04 0.26 -25.43
N PRO A 561 -8.43 -0.82 -24.90
CA PRO A 561 -8.63 -1.28 -23.53
C PRO A 561 -7.73 -0.53 -22.54
N PHE A 562 -8.24 -0.30 -21.32
CA PHE A 562 -7.55 0.44 -20.25
C PHE A 562 -6.94 -0.44 -19.15
N GLY A 563 -6.78 -1.75 -19.38
CA GLY A 563 -6.36 -2.68 -18.33
C GLY A 563 -7.36 -2.74 -17.18
N PHE A 564 -6.90 -2.55 -15.94
CA PHE A 564 -7.77 -2.36 -14.77
C PHE A 564 -8.15 -0.88 -14.60
N ILE A 565 -9.34 -0.62 -14.03
CA ILE A 565 -9.88 0.74 -13.89
C ILE A 565 -10.49 0.98 -12.50
N THR A 566 -10.51 2.23 -12.05
CA THR A 566 -11.21 2.64 -10.83
C THR A 566 -12.73 2.62 -11.02
N GLN A 567 -13.49 2.93 -9.97
CA GLN A 567 -14.89 3.34 -10.17
C GLN A 567 -14.94 4.55 -11.12
N PRO A 568 -15.76 4.52 -12.20
CA PRO A 568 -15.96 5.68 -13.05
C PRO A 568 -16.96 6.65 -12.44
N HIS A 569 -16.80 7.93 -12.75
CA HIS A 569 -17.68 9.01 -12.29
C HIS A 569 -18.12 9.88 -13.45
N PHE A 570 -19.41 10.18 -13.53
CA PHE A 570 -19.99 10.99 -14.61
C PHE A 570 -20.12 12.46 -14.18
N ASP A 571 -19.64 13.36 -15.03
CA ASP A 571 -19.88 14.80 -14.93
C ASP A 571 -21.04 15.18 -15.88
N PRO A 572 -22.24 15.49 -15.36
CA PRO A 572 -23.38 15.85 -16.18
C PRO A 572 -23.23 17.23 -16.86
N ALA A 573 -22.41 18.13 -16.32
CA ALA A 573 -22.24 19.47 -16.86
C ALA A 573 -21.38 19.46 -18.14
N SER A 574 -20.32 18.67 -18.14
CA SER A 574 -19.42 18.53 -19.30
C SER A 574 -19.68 17.30 -20.18
N GLU A 575 -20.59 16.41 -19.76
CA GLU A 575 -20.83 15.09 -20.39
C GLU A 575 -19.54 14.25 -20.51
N THR A 576 -18.75 14.23 -19.44
CA THR A 576 -17.49 13.47 -19.38
C THR A 576 -17.54 12.38 -18.32
N VAL A 577 -16.73 11.34 -18.51
CA VAL A 577 -16.51 10.28 -17.51
C VAL A 577 -15.07 10.32 -17.06
N ILE A 578 -14.86 10.31 -15.75
CA ILE A 578 -13.54 10.39 -15.10
C ILE A 578 -13.25 9.07 -14.39
N PHE A 579 -12.07 8.49 -14.65
CA PHE A 579 -11.62 7.26 -13.99
C PHE A 579 -10.10 7.13 -14.04
N GLY A 580 -9.51 6.43 -13.07
CA GLY A 580 -8.11 6.00 -13.13
C GLY A 580 -7.95 4.68 -13.87
N TYR A 581 -6.79 4.45 -14.48
CA TYR A 581 -6.48 3.20 -15.18
C TYR A 581 -5.08 2.67 -14.88
N HIS A 582 -4.89 1.37 -15.07
CA HIS A 582 -3.60 0.67 -14.94
C HIS A 582 -3.45 -0.34 -16.07
N GLN A 583 -2.61 0.00 -17.05
CA GLN A 583 -2.46 -0.76 -18.29
C GLN A 583 -0.99 -1.02 -18.66
N PRO A 584 -0.69 -2.09 -19.43
CA PRO A 584 0.61 -2.31 -20.04
C PRO A 584 1.13 -1.08 -20.75
N HIS A 585 2.43 -0.80 -20.63
CA HIS A 585 3.13 0.26 -21.38
C HIS A 585 2.81 1.72 -21.03
N HIS A 586 1.87 1.98 -20.12
CA HIS A 586 1.52 3.35 -19.71
C HIS A 586 1.69 3.53 -18.20
N LEU A 587 2.07 4.73 -17.78
CA LEU A 587 1.98 5.09 -16.37
C LEU A 587 0.51 5.16 -15.99
N SER A 588 0.20 4.69 -14.78
CA SER A 588 -1.15 4.82 -14.25
C SER A 588 -1.48 6.30 -14.01
N SER A 589 -2.65 6.70 -14.50
CA SER A 589 -3.12 8.08 -14.53
C SER A 589 -4.61 8.14 -14.23
N ILE A 590 -5.10 9.35 -13.96
CA ILE A 590 -6.51 9.71 -13.92
C ILE A 590 -6.86 10.31 -15.28
N LEU A 591 -7.87 9.74 -15.93
CA LEU A 591 -8.27 10.08 -17.29
C LEU A 591 -9.67 10.69 -17.31
N LYS A 592 -9.85 11.67 -18.19
CA LYS A 592 -11.15 12.27 -18.53
C LYS A 592 -11.53 11.86 -19.95
N LEU A 593 -12.72 11.28 -20.13
CA LEU A 593 -13.28 10.83 -21.40
C LEU A 593 -14.52 11.66 -21.74
N ASP A 594 -14.49 12.40 -22.85
CA ASP A 594 -15.65 13.12 -23.39
C ASP A 594 -16.56 12.15 -24.15
N LEU A 595 -17.84 12.05 -23.75
CA LEU A 595 -18.79 11.11 -24.35
C LEU A 595 -19.33 11.55 -25.72
N ARG A 596 -19.22 12.84 -26.07
CA ARG A 596 -19.63 13.39 -27.37
C ARG A 596 -18.55 13.23 -28.41
N SER A 597 -17.32 13.64 -28.07
CA SER A 597 -16.17 13.62 -28.99
C SER A 597 -15.39 12.30 -28.98
N LEU A 598 -15.55 11.49 -27.92
CA LEU A 598 -14.80 10.25 -27.66
C LEU A 598 -13.29 10.46 -27.46
N ILE A 599 -12.88 11.72 -27.27
CA ILE A 599 -11.51 12.09 -26.95
C ILE A 599 -11.27 11.87 -25.45
N SER A 600 -10.09 11.35 -25.11
CA SER A 600 -9.65 11.25 -23.72
C SER A 600 -8.25 11.81 -23.53
N TYR A 601 -7.98 12.32 -22.34
CA TYR A 601 -6.65 12.79 -21.93
C TYR A 601 -6.46 12.61 -20.42
N ASP A 602 -5.21 12.51 -20.00
CA ASP A 602 -4.83 12.41 -18.59
C ASP A 602 -4.95 13.78 -17.93
N ILE A 603 -5.57 13.83 -16.75
CA ILE A 603 -5.75 15.04 -15.92
C ILE A 603 -5.00 14.96 -14.59
N GLY A 604 -4.36 13.82 -14.30
CA GLY A 604 -3.61 13.63 -13.06
C GLY A 604 -2.82 12.32 -13.05
N THR A 605 -1.76 12.25 -12.23
CA THR A 605 -0.93 11.05 -12.10
C THR A 605 -1.40 10.14 -10.97
N LEU A 606 -1.23 8.82 -11.13
CA LEU A 606 -1.54 7.82 -10.10
C LEU A 606 -0.33 6.90 -9.88
N PRO A 607 0.66 7.31 -9.06
CA PRO A 607 1.99 6.68 -9.04
C PRO A 607 2.04 5.30 -8.37
N THR A 608 1.06 4.94 -7.53
CA THR A 608 1.04 3.70 -6.73
C THR A 608 -0.32 3.00 -6.85
N PRO A 609 -0.64 2.46 -8.05
CA PRO A 609 -1.88 1.73 -8.27
C PRO A 609 -1.88 0.38 -7.52
N SER A 610 -3.04 -0.05 -7.03
CA SER A 610 -3.25 -1.45 -6.65
C SER A 610 -3.41 -2.34 -7.89
N GLN A 611 -3.56 -3.64 -7.67
CA GLN A 611 -3.62 -4.59 -8.77
C GLN A 611 -4.96 -4.50 -9.52
N TYR A 612 -6.10 -4.58 -8.81
CA TYR A 612 -7.43 -4.76 -9.43
C TYR A 612 -8.27 -3.48 -9.42
N GLN A 613 -8.36 -2.77 -8.29
CA GLN A 613 -9.15 -1.54 -8.16
C GLN A 613 -8.42 -0.30 -8.65
N VAL A 614 -7.11 -0.37 -8.87
CA VAL A 614 -6.20 0.74 -9.20
C VAL A 614 -6.07 1.76 -8.06
N ALA A 615 -7.17 2.40 -7.67
CA ALA A 615 -7.29 3.30 -6.53
C ALA A 615 -8.76 3.42 -6.13
N SER A 616 -9.01 3.81 -4.87
CA SER A 616 -10.35 4.28 -4.50
C SER A 616 -10.57 5.69 -5.01
N THR A 617 -11.76 5.97 -5.54
CA THR A 617 -12.09 7.29 -6.11
C THR A 617 -13.51 7.74 -5.75
N ALA A 618 -13.72 9.05 -5.65
CA ALA A 618 -15.02 9.69 -5.52
C ALA A 618 -15.01 11.02 -6.28
N PHE A 619 -16.15 11.47 -6.81
CA PHE A 619 -16.23 12.72 -7.55
C PHE A 619 -17.45 13.53 -7.12
N ASP A 620 -17.20 14.78 -6.73
CA ASP A 620 -18.23 15.77 -6.49
C ASP A 620 -18.35 16.67 -7.72
N TYR A 621 -19.37 16.41 -8.53
CA TYR A 621 -19.59 17.12 -9.79
C TYR A 621 -20.07 18.56 -9.62
N GLU A 622 -20.58 18.96 -8.45
CA GLU A 622 -20.99 20.34 -8.18
C GLU A 622 -19.77 21.23 -7.86
N THR A 623 -18.75 20.67 -7.20
CA THR A 623 -17.51 21.40 -6.86
C THR A 623 -16.36 21.16 -7.84
N GLY A 624 -16.46 20.16 -8.70
CA GLY A 624 -15.39 19.76 -9.61
C GLY A 624 -14.21 19.07 -8.91
N LEU A 625 -14.42 18.57 -7.69
CA LEU A 625 -13.39 17.92 -6.88
C LEU A 625 -13.42 16.39 -7.06
N PHE A 626 -12.29 15.84 -7.50
CA PHE A 626 -12.06 14.41 -7.67
C PHE A 626 -11.13 13.89 -6.58
N PHE A 627 -11.65 13.04 -5.69
CA PHE A 627 -10.91 12.42 -4.60
C PHE A 627 -10.33 11.09 -5.05
N TYR A 628 -9.08 10.81 -4.69
CA TYR A 628 -8.44 9.55 -5.03
C TYR A 628 -7.36 9.15 -4.02
N THR A 629 -7.11 7.85 -3.90
CA THR A 629 -6.07 7.32 -3.01
C THR A 629 -4.76 7.07 -3.75
N THR A 630 -3.63 7.27 -3.06
CA THR A 630 -2.31 6.75 -3.46
C THR A 630 -1.80 5.77 -2.40
N ASN A 631 -0.64 5.16 -2.62
CA ASN A 631 -0.06 4.07 -1.82
C ASN A 631 -0.95 2.83 -1.77
N ASN A 632 -1.60 2.51 -2.90
CA ASN A 632 -2.58 1.41 -2.95
C ASN A 632 -1.95 0.02 -3.09
N ASN A 633 -0.63 -0.09 -3.32
CA ASN A 633 0.06 -1.37 -3.46
C ASN A 633 0.95 -1.76 -2.26
N GLN A 634 1.48 -0.78 -1.54
CA GLN A 634 2.35 -0.93 -0.37
C GLN A 634 2.29 0.35 0.47
N LEU A 635 2.47 0.23 1.79
CA LEU A 635 2.37 1.32 2.77
C LEU A 635 0.92 1.76 3.04
N TYR A 636 0.78 2.84 3.81
CA TYR A 636 -0.50 3.39 4.22
C TYR A 636 -1.04 4.36 3.16
N ARG A 637 -2.32 4.20 2.82
CA ARG A 637 -3.00 5.02 1.82
C ARG A 637 -3.11 6.47 2.25
N ASP A 638 -2.65 7.35 1.37
CA ASP A 638 -2.98 8.77 1.38
C ASP A 638 -4.27 9.01 0.62
N LEU A 639 -4.97 10.07 1.00
CA LEU A 639 -6.13 10.61 0.29
C LEU A 639 -5.78 11.97 -0.31
N TYR A 640 -5.88 12.07 -1.63
CA TYR A 640 -5.66 13.28 -2.42
C TYR A 640 -6.97 13.81 -2.97
N VAL A 641 -6.98 15.10 -3.31
CA VAL A 641 -8.01 15.76 -4.10
C VAL A 641 -7.39 16.43 -5.32
N LEU A 642 -8.03 16.27 -6.47
CA LEU A 642 -7.71 16.89 -7.76
C LEU A 642 -8.87 17.81 -8.14
N ASN A 643 -8.58 19.07 -8.48
CA ASN A 643 -9.57 19.91 -9.15
C ASN A 643 -9.57 19.59 -10.65
N VAL A 644 -10.72 19.17 -11.19
CA VAL A 644 -10.85 18.67 -12.56
C VAL A 644 -10.70 19.78 -13.62
N GLU A 645 -10.88 21.05 -13.25
CA GLU A 645 -10.74 22.19 -14.14
C GLU A 645 -9.31 22.74 -14.14
N THR A 646 -8.70 22.90 -12.95
CA THR A 646 -7.34 23.47 -12.82
C THR A 646 -6.22 22.45 -12.88
N GLU A 647 -6.56 21.15 -12.76
CA GLU A 647 -5.62 20.02 -12.65
C GLU A 647 -4.69 20.10 -11.43
N GLU A 648 -4.98 20.99 -10.48
CA GLU A 648 -4.22 21.12 -9.23
C GLU A 648 -4.55 19.96 -8.28
N THR A 649 -3.51 19.35 -7.72
CA THR A 649 -3.61 18.25 -6.75
C THR A 649 -3.15 18.68 -5.37
N LYS A 650 -3.80 18.16 -4.34
CA LYS A 650 -3.43 18.41 -2.93
C LYS A 650 -3.68 17.15 -2.09
N ILE A 651 -2.76 16.86 -1.17
CA ILE A 651 -2.99 15.86 -0.12
C ILE A 651 -4.06 16.38 0.82
N LEU A 652 -5.13 15.62 0.99
CA LEU A 652 -6.20 15.91 1.93
C LEU A 652 -5.94 15.26 3.29
N PHE A 653 -5.64 13.95 3.31
CA PHE A 653 -5.28 13.22 4.52
C PHE A 653 -4.12 12.26 4.22
N ARG A 654 -2.99 12.43 4.92
CA ARG A 654 -1.82 11.55 4.81
C ARG A 654 -1.99 10.32 5.71
N ASP A 655 -1.52 9.16 5.25
CA ASP A 655 -1.49 7.87 5.97
C ASP A 655 -2.84 7.50 6.62
N SER A 656 -3.94 7.97 6.02
CA SER A 656 -5.29 7.84 6.58
C SER A 656 -5.81 6.41 6.52
N ARG A 657 -5.25 5.58 5.62
CA ARG A 657 -5.68 4.19 5.34
C ARG A 657 -7.14 4.07 4.93
N ILE A 658 -7.71 5.15 4.38
CA ILE A 658 -9.10 5.22 3.92
C ILE A 658 -9.17 4.86 2.44
N GLY A 659 -10.09 3.99 2.07
CA GLY A 659 -10.52 3.77 0.69
C GLY A 659 -12.04 3.63 0.60
N HIS A 660 -12.53 2.96 -0.44
CA HIS A 660 -13.97 2.80 -0.74
C HIS A 660 -14.75 4.12 -0.62
N LEU A 661 -14.17 5.17 -1.19
CA LEU A 661 -14.63 6.55 -1.11
C LEU A 661 -15.98 6.76 -1.80
N THR A 662 -16.81 7.64 -1.24
CA THR A 662 -18.00 8.18 -1.92
C THR A 662 -18.33 9.56 -1.37
N VAL A 663 -18.95 10.42 -2.18
CA VAL A 663 -19.24 11.81 -1.85
C VAL A 663 -20.65 12.18 -2.31
N SER A 664 -21.35 12.99 -1.51
CA SER A 664 -22.66 13.52 -1.87
C SER A 664 -22.49 14.86 -2.57
N PRO A 665 -23.06 15.07 -3.77
CA PRO A 665 -22.97 16.35 -4.48
C PRO A 665 -23.80 17.46 -3.82
N VAL A 666 -24.76 17.14 -2.94
CA VAL A 666 -25.64 18.12 -2.30
C VAL A 666 -25.08 18.59 -0.96
N THR A 667 -24.55 17.66 -0.19
CA THR A 667 -24.10 17.90 1.19
C THR A 667 -22.58 17.92 1.31
N HIS A 668 -21.87 17.51 0.25
CA HIS A 668 -20.42 17.57 0.07
C HIS A 668 -19.60 16.77 1.09
N GLU A 669 -20.20 15.96 1.96
CA GLU A 669 -19.45 15.09 2.85
C GLU A 669 -18.74 13.96 2.09
N LEU A 670 -17.58 13.56 2.60
CA LEU A 670 -16.83 12.43 2.10
C LEU A 670 -16.97 11.25 3.07
N TRP A 671 -17.39 10.11 2.53
CA TRP A 671 -17.42 8.83 3.24
C TRP A 671 -16.29 7.93 2.74
N GLY A 672 -15.83 7.02 3.60
CA GLY A 672 -14.87 6.00 3.22
C GLY A 672 -14.82 4.84 4.21
N VAL A 673 -13.94 3.89 3.96
CA VAL A 673 -13.67 2.73 4.82
C VAL A 673 -12.19 2.74 5.18
N LYS A 674 -11.90 2.79 6.47
CA LYS A 674 -10.54 2.66 7.02
C LYS A 674 -10.22 1.21 7.34
N HIS A 675 -9.01 0.77 7.02
CA HIS A 675 -8.47 -0.51 7.47
C HIS A 675 -7.41 -0.28 8.57
N SER A 676 -7.54 -0.99 9.70
CA SER A 676 -6.55 -0.98 10.79
C SER A 676 -6.65 -2.24 11.64
N GLY A 677 -5.51 -2.86 12.00
CA GLY A 677 -5.49 -4.04 12.88
C GLY A 677 -6.31 -5.22 12.35
N GLY A 678 -6.39 -5.36 11.03
CA GLY A 678 -7.23 -6.37 10.36
C GLY A 678 -8.74 -6.11 10.44
N LYS A 679 -9.20 -4.92 10.84
CA LYS A 679 -10.62 -4.54 10.85
C LYS A 679 -10.92 -3.47 9.82
N ALA A 680 -12.17 -3.42 9.38
CA ALA A 680 -12.72 -2.31 8.62
C ALA A 680 -13.58 -1.39 9.51
N ALA A 681 -13.59 -0.11 9.20
CA ALA A 681 -14.50 0.85 9.83
C ALA A 681 -15.00 1.90 8.83
N ILE A 682 -16.29 2.25 8.89
CA ILE A 682 -16.84 3.37 8.11
C ILE A 682 -16.36 4.68 8.73
N ILE A 683 -15.80 5.54 7.89
CA ILE A 683 -15.34 6.89 8.24
C ILE A 683 -16.20 7.93 7.52
N TYR A 684 -16.39 9.07 8.18
CA TYR A 684 -17.11 10.23 7.71
C TYR A 684 -16.23 11.48 7.82
N SER A 685 -16.24 12.34 6.81
CA SER A 685 -15.59 13.65 6.81
C SER A 685 -16.56 14.73 6.38
N PRO A 686 -17.00 15.62 7.28
CA PRO A 686 -17.90 16.71 6.90
C PRO A 686 -17.15 17.72 6.03
N TYR A 687 -17.84 18.33 5.05
CA TYR A 687 -17.32 19.47 4.32
C TYR A 687 -17.00 20.64 5.31
N PRO A 688 -15.84 21.31 5.22
CA PRO A 688 -14.83 21.31 4.14
C PRO A 688 -13.64 20.35 4.39
N TYR A 689 -13.88 19.14 4.89
CA TYR A 689 -12.93 18.04 5.05
C TYR A 689 -11.79 18.30 6.05
N SER A 690 -12.11 18.91 7.19
CA SER A 690 -11.10 19.22 8.22
C SER A 690 -10.83 18.09 9.21
N ALA A 691 -11.65 17.04 9.23
CA ALA A 691 -11.55 15.95 10.20
C ALA A 691 -12.07 14.62 9.64
N LEU A 692 -11.61 13.51 10.21
CA LEU A 692 -12.06 12.14 9.91
C LEU A 692 -12.69 11.53 11.16
N GLU A 693 -13.95 11.15 11.09
CA GLU A 693 -14.73 10.57 12.18
C GLU A 693 -15.02 9.09 11.93
N GLN A 694 -14.61 8.22 12.85
CA GLN A 694 -14.95 6.80 12.81
C GLN A 694 -16.38 6.57 13.31
N ILE A 695 -17.23 5.98 12.46
CA ILE A 695 -18.67 5.84 12.73
C ILE A 695 -19.03 4.44 13.21
N THR A 696 -18.59 3.40 12.49
CA THR A 696 -18.89 1.99 12.81
C THR A 696 -17.69 1.11 12.49
N GLU A 697 -17.24 0.32 13.45
CA GLU A 697 -16.17 -0.68 13.30
C GLU A 697 -16.77 -2.10 13.15
N PHE A 698 -16.19 -2.90 12.28
CA PHE A 698 -16.60 -4.28 12.01
C PHE A 698 -15.66 -5.28 12.70
N SER A 699 -16.21 -6.45 13.04
CA SER A 699 -15.41 -7.59 13.51
C SER A 699 -14.49 -8.10 12.40
N VAL A 700 -13.37 -8.74 12.77
CA VAL A 700 -12.45 -9.30 11.78
C VAL A 700 -13.17 -10.37 10.96
N GLY A 701 -12.97 -10.33 9.64
CA GLY A 701 -13.62 -11.23 8.68
C GLY A 701 -14.99 -10.76 8.19
N ASP A 702 -15.57 -9.69 8.75
CA ASP A 702 -16.69 -8.97 8.15
C ASP A 702 -16.20 -7.65 7.56
N GLU A 703 -16.53 -7.39 6.29
CA GLU A 703 -15.98 -6.27 5.54
C GLU A 703 -17.12 -5.49 4.88
N ILE A 704 -17.00 -4.16 4.87
CA ILE A 704 -17.87 -3.27 4.10
C ILE A 704 -17.03 -2.50 3.09
N GLN A 705 -17.47 -2.46 1.84
CA GLN A 705 -16.68 -1.95 0.73
C GLN A 705 -17.57 -1.34 -0.35
N GLN A 706 -16.95 -0.65 -1.31
CA GLN A 706 -17.61 -0.05 -2.49
C GLN A 706 -18.82 0.82 -2.09
N LEU A 707 -18.57 1.82 -1.26
CA LEU A 707 -19.62 2.73 -0.78
C LEU A 707 -20.19 3.56 -1.94
N ALA A 708 -21.49 3.83 -1.89
CA ALA A 708 -22.18 4.72 -2.80
C ALA A 708 -23.26 5.50 -2.05
N VAL A 709 -22.96 6.75 -1.70
CA VAL A 709 -23.96 7.65 -1.11
C VAL A 709 -24.91 8.14 -2.20
N ASN A 710 -26.19 8.23 -1.89
CA ASN A 710 -27.18 8.73 -2.84
C ASN A 710 -27.04 10.26 -3.01
N PRO A 711 -27.45 10.85 -4.15
CA PRO A 711 -27.27 12.28 -4.40
C PRO A 711 -27.81 13.21 -3.31
N SER A 712 -28.86 12.81 -2.59
CA SER A 712 -29.45 13.60 -1.50
C SER A 712 -28.70 13.52 -0.16
N GLY A 713 -27.72 12.63 -0.02
CA GLY A 713 -27.01 12.37 1.24
C GLY A 713 -27.77 11.56 2.29
N LYS A 714 -29.00 11.11 2.01
CA LYS A 714 -29.88 10.39 2.96
C LYS A 714 -29.59 8.89 3.10
N TYR A 715 -29.06 8.28 2.05
CA TYR A 715 -28.84 6.84 2.00
C TYR A 715 -27.43 6.50 1.53
N LEU A 716 -26.86 5.45 2.14
CA LEU A 716 -25.59 4.87 1.78
C LEU A 716 -25.81 3.42 1.34
N ALA A 717 -25.53 3.13 0.07
CA ALA A 717 -25.44 1.76 -0.42
C ALA A 717 -24.01 1.24 -0.26
N ALA A 718 -23.85 -0.06 0.01
CA ALA A 718 -22.53 -0.68 0.15
C ALA A 718 -22.56 -2.17 -0.19
N THR A 719 -21.40 -2.72 -0.51
CA THR A 719 -21.16 -4.16 -0.59
C THR A 719 -20.71 -4.66 0.78
N LEU A 720 -21.50 -5.56 1.39
CA LEU A 720 -21.20 -6.21 2.66
C LEU A 720 -20.75 -7.65 2.42
N LEU A 721 -19.58 -7.99 2.96
CA LEU A 721 -18.96 -9.30 2.90
C LEU A 721 -18.94 -9.88 4.31
N ARG A 722 -19.42 -11.11 4.47
CA ARG A 722 -19.45 -11.82 5.76
C ARG A 722 -18.56 -13.03 5.73
N SER A 723 -17.92 -13.35 6.86
CA SER A 723 -17.05 -14.52 7.04
C SER A 723 -17.69 -15.87 6.62
N THR A 724 -19.02 -15.92 6.50
CA THR A 724 -19.78 -17.05 5.93
C THR A 724 -19.62 -17.23 4.42
N GLY A 725 -18.91 -16.33 3.75
CA GLY A 725 -18.78 -16.27 2.29
C GLY A 725 -19.94 -15.57 1.58
N LYS A 726 -20.85 -14.96 2.33
CA LYS A 726 -21.99 -14.22 1.77
C LYS A 726 -21.57 -12.79 1.41
N GLN A 727 -21.72 -12.44 0.13
CA GLN A 727 -21.58 -11.07 -0.39
C GLN A 727 -22.96 -10.49 -0.72
N SER A 728 -23.25 -9.28 -0.26
CA SER A 728 -24.59 -8.67 -0.39
C SER A 728 -24.51 -7.16 -0.68
N ILE A 729 -25.49 -6.63 -1.41
CA ILE A 729 -25.75 -5.18 -1.44
C ILE A 729 -26.70 -4.85 -0.30
N ILE A 730 -26.30 -3.85 0.50
CA ILE A 730 -27.07 -3.33 1.62
C ILE A 730 -27.36 -1.84 1.44
N LEU A 731 -28.43 -1.37 2.09
CA LEU A 731 -28.83 0.03 2.10
C LEU A 731 -28.94 0.53 3.54
N ILE A 732 -28.30 1.66 3.84
CA ILE A 732 -28.16 2.22 5.18
C ILE A 732 -28.70 3.65 5.17
N SER A 733 -29.43 4.05 6.22
CA SER A 733 -29.77 5.47 6.46
C SER A 733 -28.57 6.19 7.04
N THR A 734 -28.14 7.29 6.43
CA THR A 734 -27.00 8.09 6.92
C THR A 734 -27.31 8.72 8.28
N ASP A 735 -28.52 9.23 8.48
CA ASP A 735 -28.98 9.76 9.78
C ASP A 735 -28.92 8.70 10.89
N SER A 736 -29.39 7.48 10.60
CA SER A 736 -29.30 6.36 11.52
C SER A 736 -27.83 5.99 11.79
N LEU A 737 -26.99 5.96 10.76
CA LEU A 737 -25.57 5.61 10.88
C LEU A 737 -24.80 6.61 11.76
N LEU A 738 -25.09 7.90 11.65
CA LEU A 738 -24.45 8.96 12.44
C LEU A 738 -24.95 9.01 13.90
N ASN A 739 -26.26 8.85 14.11
CA ASN A 739 -26.91 9.08 15.40
C ASN A 739 -27.19 7.82 16.22
N SER A 740 -27.17 6.63 15.61
CA SER A 740 -27.44 5.35 16.29
C SER A 740 -26.17 4.69 16.82
N ASN A 741 -26.32 3.93 17.91
CA ASN A 741 -25.28 3.02 18.42
C ASN A 741 -25.36 1.62 17.79
N THR A 742 -26.33 1.37 16.90
CA THR A 742 -26.53 0.08 16.23
C THR A 742 -26.42 0.21 14.71
N PHE A 743 -25.65 -0.69 14.10
CA PHE A 743 -25.51 -0.80 12.65
C PHE A 743 -26.75 -1.51 12.06
N ASN A 744 -27.74 -0.72 11.67
CA ASN A 744 -28.96 -1.20 11.02
C ASN A 744 -28.91 -0.95 9.52
N TYR A 745 -29.29 -1.95 8.73
CA TYR A 745 -29.31 -1.87 7.28
C TYR A 745 -30.43 -2.73 6.69
N ASP A 746 -30.90 -2.31 5.52
CA ASP A 746 -31.81 -3.07 4.67
C ASP A 746 -31.02 -3.91 3.67
N TYR A 747 -31.59 -5.07 3.34
CA TYR A 747 -30.97 -6.02 2.45
C TYR A 747 -31.57 -5.92 1.04
N ILE A 748 -30.73 -5.63 0.04
CA ILE A 748 -31.16 -5.56 -1.37
C ILE A 748 -31.06 -6.94 -2.03
N THR A 749 -29.88 -7.55 -2.01
CA THR A 749 -29.64 -8.86 -2.65
C THR A 749 -28.30 -9.47 -2.21
N SER A 750 -28.17 -10.80 -2.30
CA SER A 750 -26.88 -11.52 -2.29
C SER A 750 -26.73 -12.45 -3.47
N ASN A 751 -27.58 -12.31 -4.49
CA ASN A 751 -27.59 -13.24 -5.61
C ASN A 751 -26.40 -12.92 -6.53
N GLY A 752 -25.54 -13.92 -6.74
CA GLY A 752 -24.44 -13.83 -7.71
C GLY A 752 -23.34 -12.84 -7.32
N SER A 753 -22.92 -12.78 -6.06
CA SER A 753 -21.78 -11.97 -5.61
C SER A 753 -21.85 -10.50 -6.10
N PRO A 754 -22.91 -9.77 -5.73
CA PRO A 754 -23.17 -8.43 -6.29
C PRO A 754 -22.16 -7.40 -5.80
N GLU A 755 -21.75 -6.47 -6.67
CA GLU A 755 -20.68 -5.50 -6.44
C GLU A 755 -20.86 -4.19 -7.24
N ASN A 756 -20.07 -3.16 -6.87
CA ASN A 756 -20.04 -1.82 -7.45
C ASN A 756 -21.43 -1.14 -7.50
N PRO A 757 -22.10 -0.94 -6.35
CA PRO A 757 -23.35 -0.19 -6.31
C PRO A 757 -23.15 1.25 -6.79
N SER A 758 -24.12 1.81 -7.53
CA SER A 758 -24.12 3.20 -7.98
C SER A 758 -25.54 3.74 -8.13
N TRP A 759 -25.74 5.03 -7.89
CA TRP A 759 -27.05 5.67 -7.93
C TRP A 759 -27.33 6.35 -9.27
N SER A 760 -28.60 6.40 -9.66
CA SER A 760 -29.09 7.36 -10.65
C SER A 760 -28.91 8.80 -10.16
N LEU A 761 -28.81 9.75 -11.10
CA LEU A 761 -28.64 11.18 -10.78
C LEU A 761 -29.79 11.76 -9.95
N ASP A 762 -31.00 11.21 -10.09
CA ASP A 762 -32.16 11.59 -9.28
C ASP A 762 -32.25 10.87 -7.92
N GLY A 763 -31.34 9.94 -7.65
CA GLY A 763 -31.24 9.17 -6.41
C GLY A 763 -32.34 8.12 -6.20
N LYS A 764 -33.15 7.81 -7.22
CA LYS A 764 -34.29 6.87 -7.10
C LYS A 764 -33.99 5.43 -7.51
N THR A 765 -32.93 5.21 -8.28
CA THR A 765 -32.56 3.89 -8.79
C THR A 765 -31.14 3.54 -8.37
N LEU A 766 -30.97 2.33 -7.85
CA LEU A 766 -29.67 1.76 -7.51
C LEU A 766 -29.29 0.70 -8.56
N TYR A 767 -28.08 0.81 -9.12
CA TYR A 767 -27.50 -0.13 -10.08
C TYR A 767 -26.30 -0.86 -9.47
N TRP A 768 -26.00 -2.07 -9.93
CA TRP A 768 -24.81 -2.84 -9.56
C TRP A 768 -24.53 -3.93 -10.61
N ASN A 769 -23.35 -4.57 -10.56
CA ASN A 769 -23.08 -5.76 -11.37
C ASN A 769 -23.05 -7.04 -10.51
N ALA A 770 -23.48 -8.18 -11.06
CA ALA A 770 -23.52 -9.47 -10.38
C ALA A 770 -23.48 -10.66 -11.36
N PHE A 771 -23.04 -11.82 -10.87
CA PHE A 771 -22.81 -13.06 -11.60
C PHE A 771 -23.91 -14.13 -11.39
N THR A 772 -25.19 -13.76 -11.34
CA THR A 772 -26.27 -14.72 -11.00
C THR A 772 -26.35 -15.95 -11.93
N ASN A 773 -25.95 -15.80 -13.19
CA ASN A 773 -25.87 -16.86 -14.19
C ASN A 773 -24.41 -17.25 -14.52
N GLY A 774 -23.45 -16.82 -13.69
CA GLY A 774 -22.00 -16.97 -13.87
C GLY A 774 -21.35 -16.01 -14.88
N VAL A 775 -22.09 -14.98 -15.31
CA VAL A 775 -21.57 -13.87 -16.12
C VAL A 775 -21.94 -12.56 -15.45
N SER A 776 -20.99 -11.61 -15.39
CA SER A 776 -21.25 -10.30 -14.79
C SER A 776 -22.29 -9.54 -15.61
N ASN A 777 -23.46 -9.34 -15.04
CA ASN A 777 -24.56 -8.58 -15.65
C ASN A 777 -24.93 -7.41 -14.74
N ILE A 778 -25.49 -6.37 -15.33
CA ILE A 778 -25.98 -5.21 -14.60
C ILE A 778 -27.41 -5.49 -14.13
N TYR A 779 -27.70 -5.09 -12.90
CA TYR A 779 -29.01 -5.15 -12.27
C TYR A 779 -29.38 -3.77 -11.75
N LYS A 780 -30.68 -3.56 -11.54
CA LYS A 780 -31.21 -2.37 -10.89
C LYS A 780 -32.33 -2.67 -9.92
N VAL A 781 -32.57 -1.75 -9.00
CA VAL A 781 -33.79 -1.68 -8.20
C VAL A 781 -34.22 -0.23 -8.01
N GLU A 782 -35.53 0.01 -8.05
CA GLU A 782 -36.11 1.29 -7.66
C GLU A 782 -36.22 1.35 -6.13
N VAL A 783 -35.72 2.43 -5.55
CA VAL A 783 -35.75 2.71 -4.12
C VAL A 783 -36.78 3.82 -3.89
N ALA A 784 -37.91 3.49 -3.28
CA ALA A 784 -38.94 4.47 -2.91
C ALA A 784 -38.48 5.33 -1.73
N ASP A 785 -39.14 6.47 -1.50
CA ASP A 785 -38.81 7.42 -0.41
C ASP A 785 -38.91 6.83 1.02
N GLU A 786 -39.50 5.63 1.17
CA GLU A 786 -39.59 4.89 2.44
C GLU A 786 -38.89 3.54 2.33
N PHE A 787 -38.14 3.14 3.37
CA PHE A 787 -37.54 1.81 3.47
C PHE A 787 -38.62 0.73 3.34
N THR A 788 -38.45 -0.18 2.38
CA THR A 788 -39.30 -1.36 2.27
C THR A 788 -38.42 -2.61 2.31
N SER A 789 -38.85 -3.63 3.04
CA SER A 789 -38.11 -4.90 3.18
C SER A 789 -38.25 -5.83 1.97
N ASN A 790 -38.82 -5.36 0.84
CA ASN A 790 -39.15 -6.20 -0.30
C ASN A 790 -38.72 -5.56 -1.63
N TYR A 791 -37.41 -5.51 -1.84
CA TYR A 791 -36.79 -5.08 -3.10
C TYR A 791 -36.92 -6.18 -4.16
N ASN A 792 -37.26 -5.82 -5.40
CA ASN A 792 -37.33 -6.74 -6.53
C ASN A 792 -36.32 -6.36 -7.62
N PRO A 793 -35.05 -6.81 -7.50
CA PRO A 793 -34.03 -6.56 -8.50
C PRO A 793 -34.40 -7.03 -9.90
N VAL A 794 -34.10 -6.21 -10.91
CA VAL A 794 -34.30 -6.54 -12.33
C VAL A 794 -32.95 -6.56 -13.04
N ALA A 795 -32.66 -7.64 -13.77
CA ALA A 795 -31.50 -7.70 -14.66
C ALA A 795 -31.74 -6.80 -15.88
N ILE A 796 -30.76 -5.97 -16.24
CA ILE A 796 -30.83 -5.07 -17.40
C ILE A 796 -29.83 -5.44 -18.49
N SER A 797 -28.90 -6.35 -18.21
CA SER A 797 -28.01 -6.90 -19.24
C SER A 797 -28.02 -8.42 -19.29
N HIS A 798 -27.85 -8.95 -20.50
CA HIS A 798 -27.39 -10.31 -20.78
C HIS A 798 -26.22 -10.24 -21.75
N THR A 799 -25.01 -10.59 -21.30
CA THR A 799 -23.80 -10.49 -22.13
C THR A 799 -23.00 -11.79 -22.17
N LEU A 800 -22.02 -11.85 -23.09
CA LEU A 800 -21.10 -12.99 -23.20
C LEU A 800 -19.81 -12.76 -22.41
N ARG A 801 -19.30 -11.52 -22.37
CA ARG A 801 -18.02 -11.19 -21.74
C ARG A 801 -18.16 -10.73 -20.29
N GLY A 802 -19.21 -9.99 -19.96
CA GLY A 802 -19.41 -9.41 -18.63
C GLY A 802 -19.30 -7.89 -18.64
N LEU A 803 -20.14 -7.23 -17.85
CA LEU A 803 -20.19 -5.78 -17.70
C LEU A 803 -19.97 -5.38 -16.24
N PHE A 804 -19.20 -4.30 -16.04
CA PHE A 804 -18.72 -3.88 -14.72
C PHE A 804 -18.95 -2.39 -14.46
N LYS A 805 -19.07 -2.05 -13.18
CA LYS A 805 -19.07 -0.67 -12.66
C LYS A 805 -20.05 0.25 -13.42
N PRO A 806 -21.36 -0.08 -13.40
CA PRO A 806 -22.37 0.70 -14.11
C PRO A 806 -22.50 2.10 -13.49
N ILE A 807 -22.70 3.14 -14.31
CA ILE A 807 -23.12 4.48 -13.87
C ILE A 807 -24.18 5.04 -14.83
N HIS A 808 -25.11 5.82 -14.29
CA HIS A 808 -26.20 6.42 -15.04
C HIS A 808 -25.76 7.73 -15.71
N ILE A 809 -25.94 7.85 -17.03
CA ILE A 809 -25.45 9.00 -17.84
C ILE A 809 -26.56 9.77 -18.59
N GLY A 810 -27.82 9.35 -18.50
CA GLY A 810 -28.93 10.00 -19.18
C GLY A 810 -30.18 9.13 -19.24
N THR A 811 -31.24 9.65 -19.86
CA THR A 811 -32.53 8.93 -19.96
C THR A 811 -32.35 7.59 -20.65
N ASP A 812 -32.54 6.50 -19.90
CA ASP A 812 -32.42 5.12 -20.32
C ASP A 812 -31.00 4.68 -20.77
N LEU A 813 -29.94 5.38 -20.37
CA LEU A 813 -28.56 5.06 -20.75
C LEU A 813 -27.62 4.89 -19.55
N LEU A 814 -26.83 3.83 -19.61
CA LEU A 814 -25.76 3.53 -18.66
C LEU A 814 -24.42 3.50 -19.36
N PHE A 815 -23.41 4.06 -18.70
CA PHE A 815 -22.01 3.78 -18.98
C PHE A 815 -21.56 2.58 -18.14
N ALA A 816 -20.75 1.70 -18.72
CA ALA A 816 -20.15 0.57 -18.04
C ALA A 816 -18.83 0.19 -18.72
N PHE A 817 -18.15 -0.82 -18.19
CA PHE A 817 -16.99 -1.43 -18.84
C PHE A 817 -17.28 -2.86 -19.27
N GLU A 818 -16.96 -3.21 -20.52
CA GLU A 818 -16.93 -4.60 -21.01
C GLU A 818 -15.53 -5.18 -20.79
N PHE A 819 -15.46 -6.39 -20.22
CA PHE A 819 -14.21 -7.11 -20.07
C PHE A 819 -13.71 -7.67 -21.40
N THR A 820 -12.41 -7.55 -21.68
CA THR A 820 -11.72 -8.19 -22.81
C THR A 820 -10.44 -8.87 -22.33
N SER A 821 -9.83 -9.70 -23.17
CA SER A 821 -8.54 -10.33 -22.85
C SER A 821 -7.38 -9.35 -22.65
N ASP A 822 -7.53 -8.10 -23.13
CA ASP A 822 -6.49 -7.06 -23.06
C ASP A 822 -6.82 -5.96 -22.04
N GLY A 823 -7.96 -6.05 -21.34
CA GLY A 823 -8.39 -5.08 -20.32
C GLY A 823 -9.86 -4.67 -20.46
N LEU A 824 -10.26 -3.64 -19.72
CA LEU A 824 -11.62 -3.12 -19.70
C LEU A 824 -11.81 -2.02 -20.75
N ILE A 825 -12.91 -2.12 -21.52
CA ILE A 825 -13.27 -1.16 -22.58
C ILE A 825 -14.55 -0.40 -22.19
N PRO A 826 -14.61 0.93 -22.33
CA PRO A 826 -15.81 1.69 -22.03
C PRO A 826 -16.94 1.42 -23.04
N VAL A 827 -18.14 1.22 -22.53
CA VAL A 827 -19.34 0.91 -23.31
C VAL A 827 -20.57 1.67 -22.82
N ILE A 828 -21.54 1.84 -23.73
CA ILE A 828 -22.88 2.31 -23.42
C ILE A 828 -23.87 1.15 -23.53
N VAL A 829 -24.75 1.05 -22.53
CA VAL A 829 -25.79 0.01 -22.40
C VAL A 829 -27.14 0.69 -22.20
N GLN A 830 -28.19 0.11 -22.78
CA GLN A 830 -29.56 0.60 -22.57
C GLN A 830 -30.09 0.12 -21.22
N ASP A 831 -30.72 1.01 -20.45
CA ASP A 831 -31.44 0.65 -19.23
C ASP A 831 -32.79 -0.01 -19.59
N LYS A 832 -32.71 -1.25 -20.06
CA LYS A 832 -33.87 -2.05 -20.47
C LYS A 832 -33.78 -3.44 -19.87
N PRO A 833 -34.86 -3.99 -19.29
CA PRO A 833 -34.85 -5.34 -18.74
C PRO A 833 -34.32 -6.37 -19.74
N ALA A 834 -33.37 -7.18 -19.28
CA ALA A 834 -32.88 -8.33 -20.01
C ALA A 834 -33.93 -9.45 -20.03
N GLY A 835 -33.84 -10.33 -21.02
CA GLY A 835 -34.67 -11.52 -21.11
C GLY A 835 -34.19 -12.62 -20.16
N VAL A 836 -34.28 -13.87 -20.62
CA VAL A 836 -33.75 -15.03 -19.89
C VAL A 836 -32.23 -14.94 -19.79
N LEU A 837 -31.68 -15.25 -18.62
CA LEU A 837 -30.24 -15.36 -18.35
C LEU A 837 -29.82 -16.84 -18.23
N PRO A 838 -29.33 -17.48 -19.31
CA PRO A 838 -28.84 -18.86 -19.22
C PRO A 838 -27.63 -18.94 -18.30
N ALA A 839 -27.62 -19.87 -17.36
CA ALA A 839 -26.50 -20.08 -16.43
C ALA A 839 -25.37 -20.89 -17.09
N ILE A 840 -24.11 -20.49 -16.94
CA ILE A 840 -22.96 -21.27 -17.44
C ILE A 840 -22.73 -22.56 -16.63
N GLN A 841 -21.80 -23.39 -17.09
CA GLN A 841 -21.23 -24.48 -16.30
C GLN A 841 -19.82 -24.08 -15.84
N TYR A 842 -19.49 -24.39 -14.59
CA TYR A 842 -18.15 -24.16 -14.05
C TYR A 842 -17.29 -25.40 -14.19
N LEU A 843 -16.02 -25.23 -14.55
CA LEU A 843 -15.09 -26.35 -14.66
C LEU A 843 -14.92 -27.07 -13.31
N GLY A 844 -14.91 -26.32 -12.20
CA GLY A 844 -14.88 -26.89 -10.85
C GLY A 844 -16.04 -27.83 -10.54
N GLN A 845 -17.22 -27.61 -11.13
CA GLN A 845 -18.36 -28.54 -10.95
C GLN A 845 -18.08 -29.89 -11.60
N GLU A 846 -17.35 -29.92 -12.72
CA GLU A 846 -16.94 -31.17 -13.37
C GLU A 846 -15.89 -31.92 -12.53
N VAL A 847 -15.00 -31.19 -11.83
CA VAL A 847 -14.05 -31.80 -10.89
C VAL A 847 -14.80 -32.57 -9.81
N ILE A 848 -15.78 -31.96 -9.14
CA ILE A 848 -16.56 -32.61 -8.06
C ILE A 848 -17.32 -33.83 -8.59
N LYS A 849 -17.97 -33.70 -9.75
CA LYS A 849 -18.74 -34.79 -10.36
C LYS A 849 -17.87 -36.02 -10.65
N LYS A 850 -16.60 -35.81 -11.03
CA LYS A 850 -15.65 -36.89 -11.32
C LYS A 850 -14.88 -37.37 -10.09
N ASN A 851 -14.61 -36.48 -9.14
CA ASN A 851 -13.75 -36.72 -7.98
C ASN A 851 -14.42 -36.27 -6.69
N SER A 852 -15.46 -36.99 -6.24
CA SER A 852 -16.17 -36.64 -5.01
C SER A 852 -15.31 -36.65 -3.74
N VAL A 853 -14.12 -37.28 -3.77
CA VAL A 853 -13.17 -37.31 -2.66
C VAL A 853 -12.71 -35.92 -2.20
N VAL A 854 -12.70 -34.92 -3.09
CA VAL A 854 -12.29 -33.55 -2.76
C VAL A 854 -13.18 -32.90 -1.71
N TYR A 855 -14.43 -33.36 -1.57
CA TYR A 855 -15.36 -32.91 -0.53
C TYR A 855 -14.84 -33.19 0.89
N ASN A 856 -14.03 -34.25 1.06
CA ASN A 856 -13.51 -34.66 2.36
C ASN A 856 -12.29 -33.86 2.81
N TRP A 857 -11.83 -32.89 2.01
CA TRP A 857 -10.63 -32.08 2.31
C TRP A 857 -10.96 -30.75 2.97
N TYR A 858 -12.25 -30.47 3.18
CA TYR A 858 -12.74 -29.26 3.82
C TYR A 858 -12.13 -29.05 5.21
N VAL A 859 -11.67 -27.83 5.47
CA VAL A 859 -11.20 -27.37 6.77
C VAL A 859 -12.31 -26.57 7.43
N ASN A 860 -12.84 -27.06 8.56
CA ASN A 860 -13.83 -26.32 9.33
C ASN A 860 -13.26 -24.96 9.77
N PRO A 861 -13.92 -23.82 9.44
CA PRO A 861 -13.55 -22.51 9.93
C PRO A 861 -13.42 -22.49 11.46
N SER A 862 -12.36 -21.85 11.94
CA SER A 862 -12.20 -21.57 13.37
C SER A 862 -13.25 -20.55 13.83
N THR A 863 -13.64 -20.55 15.11
CA THR A 863 -14.46 -19.48 15.70
C THR A 863 -13.61 -18.58 16.58
N GLU A 864 -13.75 -17.25 16.44
CA GLU A 864 -13.05 -16.25 17.26
C GLU A 864 -13.26 -16.44 18.77
N THR A 865 -14.43 -16.96 19.17
CA THR A 865 -14.90 -16.97 20.58
C THR A 865 -14.45 -18.17 21.42
N SER A 866 -13.65 -19.09 20.87
CA SER A 866 -13.27 -20.30 21.60
C SER A 866 -11.88 -20.16 22.23
N SER A 867 -11.81 -20.13 23.56
CA SER A 867 -10.54 -20.02 24.31
C SER A 867 -9.58 -21.16 23.92
N LEU A 868 -8.46 -20.81 23.31
CA LEU A 868 -7.38 -21.74 23.00
C LEU A 868 -6.47 -21.84 24.23
N LYS A 869 -6.25 -23.05 24.75
CA LYS A 869 -5.15 -23.30 25.68
C LYS A 869 -3.86 -23.34 24.86
N THR A 870 -3.25 -22.17 24.61
CA THR A 870 -1.89 -22.12 24.04
C THR A 870 -0.92 -22.81 25.00
N LYS A 871 0.05 -23.57 24.47
CA LYS A 871 1.03 -24.30 25.29
C LYS A 871 2.02 -23.36 26.00
N SER A 872 2.22 -22.15 25.46
CA SER A 872 3.10 -21.12 26.01
C SER A 872 2.32 -19.86 26.37
N LYS A 873 2.80 -19.14 27.41
CA LYS A 873 2.40 -17.75 27.65
C LYS A 873 2.95 -16.88 26.52
N GLU A 874 2.29 -15.76 26.26
CA GLU A 874 2.84 -14.69 25.42
C GLU A 874 4.15 -14.18 26.04
N GLU A 875 5.18 -14.09 25.22
CA GLU A 875 6.53 -13.66 25.61
C GLU A 875 7.06 -12.62 24.62
N GLU A 876 7.80 -11.61 25.13
CA GLU A 876 8.50 -10.65 24.29
C GLU A 876 9.54 -11.36 23.41
N TYR A 877 9.61 -10.99 22.14
CA TYR A 877 10.53 -11.58 21.18
C TYR A 877 11.96 -11.10 21.43
N ASN A 878 12.85 -12.03 21.75
CA ASN A 878 14.27 -11.77 21.84
C ASN A 878 15.01 -12.31 20.60
N GLY A 879 15.54 -11.42 19.76
CA GLY A 879 16.26 -11.80 18.53
C GLY A 879 17.49 -12.68 18.80
N LEU A 880 18.30 -12.35 19.81
CA LEU A 880 19.49 -13.14 20.18
C LEU A 880 19.14 -14.57 20.61
N ALA A 881 18.06 -14.75 21.37
CA ALA A 881 17.58 -16.07 21.79
C ALA A 881 17.02 -16.92 20.64
N ASN A 882 16.66 -16.29 19.52
CA ASN A 882 16.11 -16.96 18.33
C ASN A 882 17.10 -17.03 17.15
N LEU A 883 18.36 -16.61 17.35
CA LEU A 883 19.44 -16.80 16.37
C LEU A 883 19.62 -18.28 16.04
N LYS A 884 19.71 -18.59 14.75
CA LYS A 884 20.07 -19.95 14.32
C LYS A 884 20.89 -19.91 13.04
N ILE A 885 21.68 -20.98 12.85
CA ILE A 885 22.45 -21.20 11.62
C ILE A 885 21.47 -21.48 10.47
N GLN A 886 21.58 -20.69 9.41
CA GLN A 886 20.79 -20.79 8.17
C GLN A 886 21.54 -21.53 7.07
N THR A 887 22.87 -21.37 7.03
CA THR A 887 23.75 -22.02 6.06
C THR A 887 25.08 -22.29 6.74
N PHE A 888 25.63 -23.48 6.51
CA PHE A 888 26.99 -23.84 6.92
C PHE A 888 27.58 -24.78 5.86
N ILE A 889 28.42 -24.27 4.98
CA ILE A 889 28.93 -25.03 3.83
C ILE A 889 30.44 -24.87 3.66
N PRO A 890 31.14 -25.91 3.18
CA PRO A 890 32.50 -25.74 2.71
C PRO A 890 32.49 -24.96 1.39
N VAL A 891 33.48 -24.08 1.21
CA VAL A 891 33.59 -23.22 0.03
C VAL A 891 35.00 -23.22 -0.53
N ILE A 892 35.09 -22.91 -1.82
CA ILE A 892 36.34 -22.55 -2.49
C ILE A 892 36.15 -21.14 -3.00
N SER A 893 37.04 -20.24 -2.61
CA SER A 893 37.02 -18.83 -3.01
C SER A 893 38.41 -18.39 -3.49
N GLY A 894 38.48 -17.20 -4.07
CA GLY A 894 39.73 -16.60 -4.51
C GLY A 894 40.23 -15.55 -3.52
N PHE A 895 41.53 -15.38 -3.46
CA PHE A 895 42.14 -14.16 -2.93
C PHE A 895 43.29 -13.77 -3.84
N GLN A 896 43.12 -12.71 -4.63
CA GLN A 896 44.04 -12.38 -5.70
C GLN A 896 44.27 -13.58 -6.63
N LYS A 897 45.50 -14.11 -6.70
CA LYS A 897 45.83 -15.31 -7.50
C LYS A 897 45.81 -16.61 -6.69
N GLN A 898 45.59 -16.54 -5.38
CA GLN A 898 45.54 -17.70 -4.50
C GLN A 898 44.14 -18.30 -4.49
N LYS A 899 44.08 -19.62 -4.37
CA LYS A 899 42.85 -20.35 -4.09
C LYS A 899 42.74 -20.53 -2.59
N MET A 900 41.56 -20.31 -2.04
CA MET A 900 41.27 -20.42 -0.62
C MET A 900 40.24 -21.54 -0.42
N LEU A 901 40.53 -22.43 0.52
CA LEU A 901 39.60 -23.46 1.00
C LEU A 901 39.07 -22.98 2.34
N GLY A 902 37.75 -22.96 2.51
CA GLY A 902 37.13 -22.35 3.67
C GLY A 902 35.72 -22.82 3.98
N ILE A 903 35.07 -22.07 4.86
CA ILE A 903 33.69 -22.25 5.27
C ILE A 903 32.95 -20.93 5.11
N PHE A 904 31.73 -21.02 4.60
CA PHE A 904 30.76 -19.93 4.58
C PHE A 904 29.61 -20.27 5.53
N THR A 905 29.27 -19.34 6.41
CA THR A 905 28.18 -19.50 7.38
C THR A 905 27.31 -18.24 7.41
N HIS A 906 26.00 -18.47 7.54
CA HIS A 906 24.99 -17.43 7.68
C HIS A 906 24.13 -17.75 8.90
N ILE A 907 24.02 -16.80 9.83
CA ILE A 907 23.33 -16.95 11.10
C ILE A 907 22.39 -15.76 11.26
N SER A 908 21.10 -16.02 11.46
CA SER A 908 20.12 -14.95 11.64
C SER A 908 18.94 -15.40 12.48
N ASP A 909 18.23 -14.43 13.05
CA ASP A 909 16.91 -14.64 13.64
C ASP A 909 15.80 -14.45 12.58
N PRO A 910 14.60 -15.01 12.80
CA PRO A 910 13.48 -14.90 11.86
C PRO A 910 13.03 -13.49 11.46
N LEU A 911 13.28 -12.45 12.27
CA LEU A 911 12.93 -11.07 11.94
C LEU A 911 14.10 -10.30 11.29
N LEU A 912 15.25 -10.94 11.11
CA LEU A 912 16.49 -10.31 10.62
C LEU A 912 16.93 -9.12 11.48
N ASN A 913 16.56 -9.11 12.77
CA ASN A 913 17.05 -8.13 13.74
C ASN A 913 18.56 -8.27 13.95
N HIS A 914 19.06 -9.49 13.86
CA HIS A 914 20.46 -9.87 13.91
C HIS A 914 20.75 -10.74 12.69
N ASP A 915 21.63 -10.27 11.80
CA ASP A 915 22.04 -10.99 10.61
C ASP A 915 23.57 -11.02 10.52
N LEU A 916 24.16 -12.21 10.54
CA LEU A 916 25.61 -12.43 10.57
C LEU A 916 26.04 -13.35 9.43
N THR A 917 26.87 -12.84 8.54
CA THR A 917 27.53 -13.60 7.47
C THR A 917 29.03 -13.67 7.74
N ILE A 918 29.61 -14.87 7.68
CA ILE A 918 31.05 -15.07 7.85
C ILE A 918 31.57 -16.00 6.76
N GLU A 919 32.69 -15.60 6.14
CA GLU A 919 33.52 -16.45 5.29
C GLU A 919 34.95 -16.45 5.82
N MET A 920 35.50 -17.64 6.06
CA MET A 920 36.86 -17.77 6.58
C MET A 920 37.58 -18.99 6.00
N GLY A 921 38.90 -18.92 5.90
CA GLY A 921 39.71 -20.10 5.58
C GLY A 921 41.14 -19.78 5.16
N TYR A 922 41.74 -20.74 4.47
CA TYR A 922 43.19 -20.82 4.27
C TYR A 922 43.55 -21.05 2.81
N SER A 923 44.66 -20.47 2.35
CA SER A 923 45.25 -20.73 1.02
C SER A 923 46.41 -21.73 1.11
N PRO A 924 46.14 -23.05 1.09
CA PRO A 924 47.17 -24.08 1.29
C PRO A 924 48.09 -24.28 0.09
N PHE A 925 47.71 -23.72 -1.05
CA PHE A 925 48.41 -23.91 -2.31
C PHE A 925 49.54 -22.87 -2.46
N ASN A 926 50.52 -23.21 -3.29
CA ASN A 926 51.77 -22.44 -3.42
C ASN A 926 51.75 -21.46 -4.61
N GLU A 927 50.58 -20.94 -5.02
CA GLU A 927 50.48 -20.00 -6.15
C GLU A 927 51.09 -18.63 -5.83
N ASN A 928 51.06 -18.24 -4.55
CA ASN A 928 51.80 -17.09 -4.03
C ASN A 928 52.40 -17.44 -2.66
N PRO A 929 53.68 -17.87 -2.60
CA PRO A 929 54.34 -18.23 -1.35
C PRO A 929 54.46 -17.08 -0.36
N LEU A 930 54.56 -15.84 -0.86
CA LEU A 930 54.74 -14.62 -0.07
C LEU A 930 53.41 -13.92 0.27
N GLY A 931 52.29 -14.40 -0.28
CA GLY A 931 50.97 -13.84 -0.02
C GLY A 931 50.40 -14.26 1.34
N PRO A 932 49.43 -13.50 1.89
CA PRO A 932 48.75 -13.91 3.12
C PRO A 932 48.04 -15.25 2.90
N LYS A 933 48.06 -16.09 3.93
CA LYS A 933 47.49 -17.45 3.89
C LYS A 933 46.15 -17.56 4.59
N TRP A 934 45.86 -16.65 5.51
CA TRP A 934 44.61 -16.60 6.27
C TRP A 934 43.70 -15.52 5.72
N HIS A 935 42.42 -15.85 5.53
CA HIS A 935 41.41 -14.99 4.93
C HIS A 935 40.17 -14.97 5.82
N PHE A 936 39.63 -13.78 6.06
CA PHE A 936 38.42 -13.59 6.85
C PHE A 936 37.58 -12.43 6.29
N LYS A 937 36.27 -12.65 6.22
CA LYS A 937 35.26 -11.65 5.89
C LYS A 937 34.06 -11.88 6.78
N GLY A 938 33.70 -10.87 7.57
CA GLY A 938 32.56 -10.93 8.48
C GLY A 938 31.70 -9.69 8.35
N LYS A 939 30.38 -9.87 8.27
CA LYS A 939 29.39 -8.79 8.23
C LYS A 939 28.28 -9.10 9.23
N TYR A 940 27.99 -8.15 10.11
CA TYR A 940 26.90 -8.18 11.05
C TYR A 940 25.97 -6.98 10.81
N GLU A 941 24.68 -7.24 10.65
CA GLU A 941 23.65 -6.21 10.51
C GLU A 941 22.70 -6.29 11.70
N TYR A 942 22.41 -5.13 12.29
CA TYR A 942 21.39 -4.98 13.33
C TYR A 942 20.20 -4.19 12.78
N LYS A 943 19.01 -4.80 12.82
CA LYS A 943 17.73 -4.28 12.29
C LYS A 943 17.80 -3.82 10.83
N LYS A 944 18.77 -4.30 10.06
CA LYS A 944 19.09 -3.82 8.70
C LYS A 944 19.35 -2.30 8.59
N GLN A 945 19.60 -1.63 9.73
CA GLN A 945 19.89 -0.20 9.80
C GLN A 945 21.35 0.05 10.13
N TYR A 946 21.92 -0.75 11.02
CA TYR A 946 23.32 -0.66 11.43
C TYR A 946 24.10 -1.83 10.85
N GLU A 947 25.26 -1.54 10.28
CA GLU A 947 26.16 -2.54 9.73
C GLU A 947 27.52 -2.45 10.44
N PHE A 948 28.08 -3.59 10.81
CA PHE A 948 29.45 -3.72 11.27
C PHE A 948 30.13 -4.81 10.46
N GLY A 949 31.32 -4.54 9.94
CA GLY A 949 32.08 -5.56 9.25
C GLY A 949 33.58 -5.47 9.42
N ILE A 950 34.20 -6.64 9.24
CA ILE A 950 35.64 -6.86 9.34
C ILE A 950 36.08 -7.69 8.15
N ASP A 951 36.93 -7.09 7.32
CA ASP A 951 37.56 -7.73 6.18
C ASP A 951 39.06 -7.83 6.48
N HIS A 952 39.61 -9.04 6.56
CA HIS A 952 41.05 -9.27 6.72
C HIS A 952 41.55 -10.17 5.59
N ASN A 953 42.28 -9.58 4.65
CA ASN A 953 42.63 -10.25 3.38
C ASN A 953 41.41 -10.97 2.79
N ALA A 954 40.28 -10.24 2.74
CA ALA A 954 38.96 -10.83 2.55
C ALA A 954 38.88 -11.62 1.23
N PRO A 955 38.34 -12.85 1.28
CA PRO A 955 38.16 -13.67 0.07
C PRO A 955 37.06 -13.09 -0.82
N ASP A 956 37.16 -13.39 -2.12
CA ASP A 956 36.16 -13.11 -3.14
C ASP A 956 36.04 -14.33 -4.06
N PHE A 957 34.86 -14.96 -4.13
CA PHE A 957 34.60 -16.08 -5.04
C PHE A 957 34.98 -15.74 -6.50
N TYR A 958 34.68 -14.52 -6.94
CA TYR A 958 34.91 -14.08 -8.31
C TYR A 958 36.40 -13.93 -8.64
N ASP A 959 37.27 -13.78 -7.64
CA ASP A 959 38.71 -13.79 -7.85
C ASP A 959 39.23 -15.15 -8.32
N LEU A 960 38.46 -16.24 -8.26
CA LEU A 960 38.87 -17.52 -8.86
C LEU A 960 39.00 -17.45 -10.39
N PHE A 961 38.16 -16.65 -11.05
CA PHE A 961 37.99 -16.72 -12.50
C PHE A 961 38.50 -15.48 -13.24
N ASN A 962 38.51 -14.32 -12.58
CA ASN A 962 38.81 -13.06 -13.24
C ASN A 962 40.31 -12.76 -13.32
N LYS A 963 40.76 -12.11 -14.39
CA LYS A 963 42.14 -11.59 -14.48
C LYS A 963 42.37 -10.42 -13.51
N ARG A 964 41.40 -9.50 -13.45
CA ARG A 964 41.39 -8.36 -12.52
C ARG A 964 40.85 -8.81 -11.16
N LYS A 965 41.62 -8.58 -10.10
CA LYS A 965 41.37 -9.14 -8.76
C LYS A 965 40.90 -8.08 -7.77
N ARG A 966 39.88 -8.38 -6.98
CA ARG A 966 39.34 -7.49 -5.94
C ARG A 966 39.93 -7.73 -4.57
N GLY A 967 40.41 -8.94 -4.27
CA GLY A 967 41.00 -9.26 -2.98
C GLY A 967 42.13 -8.29 -2.63
N LEU A 968 41.94 -7.53 -1.56
CA LEU A 968 42.88 -6.51 -1.10
C LEU A 968 43.70 -7.04 0.08
N ILE A 969 45.00 -6.77 0.09
CA ILE A 969 45.86 -7.05 1.25
C ILE A 969 45.65 -5.93 2.28
N GLY A 970 45.40 -6.33 3.54
CA GLY A 970 45.15 -5.41 4.64
C GLY A 970 43.94 -5.82 5.48
N THR A 971 43.57 -4.96 6.43
CA THR A 971 42.34 -5.12 7.22
C THR A 971 41.47 -3.87 7.10
N LYS A 972 40.18 -4.04 6.80
CA LYS A 972 39.15 -2.99 6.82
C LYS A 972 38.16 -3.29 7.95
N PHE A 973 37.95 -2.32 8.83
CA PHE A 973 36.82 -2.28 9.75
C PHE A 973 35.82 -1.27 9.23
N HIS A 974 34.53 -1.59 9.19
CA HIS A 974 33.51 -0.61 8.82
C HIS A 974 32.30 -0.63 9.73
N LEU A 975 31.70 0.55 9.87
CA LEU A 975 30.46 0.84 10.58
C LEU A 975 29.54 1.61 9.63
N GLY A 976 28.41 1.02 9.28
CA GLY A 976 27.39 1.61 8.42
C GLY A 976 26.13 1.97 9.20
N HIS A 977 25.45 3.01 8.75
CA HIS A 977 24.12 3.41 9.23
C HIS A 977 23.25 3.88 8.06
N ILE A 978 22.04 3.35 7.97
CA ILE A 978 21.02 3.75 7.00
C ILE A 978 19.86 4.41 7.74
N TYR A 979 19.52 5.63 7.33
CA TYR A 979 18.38 6.38 7.83
C TYR A 979 17.47 6.78 6.67
N TYR A 980 16.16 6.62 6.84
CA TYR A 980 15.16 7.09 5.87
C TYR A 980 14.51 8.37 6.39
N TRP A 981 14.73 9.47 5.69
CA TRP A 981 14.08 10.76 5.96
C TRP A 981 12.65 10.79 5.43
N ILE A 982 12.44 10.15 4.28
CA ILE A 982 11.13 9.93 3.66
C ILE A 982 11.10 8.51 3.13
N TYR A 983 10.04 7.77 3.46
CA TYR A 983 9.79 6.43 2.95
C TYR A 983 8.36 6.34 2.45
N ASP A 984 8.10 6.92 1.28
CA ASP A 984 6.75 7.11 0.74
C ASP A 984 6.79 6.86 -0.79
N ASN A 985 6.50 5.63 -1.23
CA ASN A 985 6.68 5.24 -2.62
C ASN A 985 5.86 6.13 -3.58
N PRO A 986 6.41 6.61 -4.70
CA PRO A 986 7.74 6.33 -5.26
C PRO A 986 8.88 7.19 -4.69
N LEU A 987 8.60 8.23 -3.91
CA LEU A 987 9.58 9.15 -3.32
C LEU A 987 10.26 8.57 -2.07
N LYS A 988 11.54 8.22 -2.21
CA LYS A 988 12.39 7.82 -1.09
C LYS A 988 13.51 8.81 -0.90
N VAL A 989 13.69 9.26 0.33
CA VAL A 989 14.83 10.07 0.73
C VAL A 989 15.60 9.30 1.80
N LYS A 990 16.75 8.76 1.43
CA LYS A 990 17.60 7.97 2.34
C LYS A 990 18.96 8.62 2.51
N GLN A 991 19.51 8.49 3.72
CA GLN A 991 20.88 8.83 4.04
C GLN A 991 21.63 7.56 4.45
N GLN A 992 22.75 7.29 3.80
CA GLN A 992 23.63 6.18 4.12
C GLN A 992 24.97 6.74 4.57
N SER A 993 25.37 6.43 5.79
CA SER A 993 26.65 6.87 6.36
C SER A 993 27.53 5.67 6.67
N GLU A 994 28.81 5.76 6.35
CA GLU A 994 29.79 4.72 6.60
C GLU A 994 31.06 5.33 7.20
N PHE A 995 31.58 4.72 8.25
CA PHE A 995 32.94 4.96 8.72
C PHE A 995 33.77 3.70 8.49
N SER A 996 34.87 3.83 7.78
CA SER A 996 35.80 2.75 7.44
C SER A 996 37.20 3.07 7.95
N PHE A 997 37.86 2.11 8.57
CA PHE A 997 39.26 2.20 9.00
C PHE A 997 40.08 1.08 8.36
N TYR A 998 41.10 1.48 7.60
CA TYR A 998 42.01 0.60 6.89
C TYR A 998 43.35 0.51 7.60
N THR A 999 43.93 -0.70 7.65
CA THR A 999 45.28 -0.93 8.17
C THR A 999 46.08 -1.82 7.24
N ASN A 1000 47.37 -1.51 7.09
CA ASN A 1000 48.30 -2.22 6.21
C ASN A 1000 47.78 -2.33 4.75
N GLN A 1001 47.01 -1.34 4.31
CA GLN A 1001 46.45 -1.31 2.97
C GLN A 1001 47.54 -0.96 1.96
N ILE A 1002 47.68 -1.71 0.88
CA ILE A 1002 48.73 -1.45 -0.13
C ILE A 1002 48.15 -0.80 -1.38
N PHE A 1003 46.98 -1.28 -1.81
CA PHE A 1003 46.28 -0.83 -3.00
C PHE A 1003 44.80 -0.66 -2.71
N ILE A 1004 44.14 0.20 -3.48
CA ILE A 1004 42.68 0.28 -3.60
C ILE A 1004 42.29 0.01 -5.06
N HIS A 1005 40.99 0.03 -5.35
CA HIS A 1005 40.47 -0.03 -6.73
C HIS A 1005 41.01 -1.23 -7.52
N ASP A 1006 40.67 -2.45 -7.07
CA ASP A 1006 41.03 -3.73 -7.71
C ASP A 1006 42.56 -3.97 -7.83
N ASN A 1007 43.32 -3.56 -6.81
CA ASN A 1007 44.78 -3.66 -6.74
C ASN A 1007 45.55 -2.83 -7.78
N ILE A 1008 44.96 -1.76 -8.33
CA ILE A 1008 45.57 -0.95 -9.39
C ILE A 1008 46.17 0.35 -8.83
N VAL A 1009 45.45 0.99 -7.92
CA VAL A 1009 45.85 2.30 -7.39
C VAL A 1009 46.56 2.10 -6.06
N ARG A 1010 47.85 2.44 -6.00
CA ARG A 1010 48.65 2.35 -4.77
C ARG A 1010 48.26 3.48 -3.82
N VAL A 1011 48.04 3.15 -2.55
CA VAL A 1011 47.76 4.19 -1.53
C VAL A 1011 49.04 4.89 -1.11
N SER A 1012 48.96 6.18 -0.77
CA SER A 1012 50.11 6.93 -0.22
C SER A 1012 50.39 6.53 1.23
N GLN A 1013 49.33 6.26 2.00
CA GLN A 1013 49.39 5.87 3.41
C GLN A 1013 48.61 4.56 3.63
N PRO A 1014 49.23 3.49 4.17
CA PRO A 1014 48.57 2.21 4.40
C PRO A 1014 47.47 2.22 5.46
N ASP A 1015 47.59 3.13 6.43
CA ASP A 1015 46.66 3.27 7.53
C ASP A 1015 45.89 4.59 7.37
N PHE A 1016 44.58 4.48 7.13
CA PHE A 1016 43.72 5.65 6.91
C PHE A 1016 42.27 5.34 7.26
N ALA A 1017 41.53 6.39 7.60
CA ALA A 1017 40.09 6.34 7.84
C ALA A 1017 39.34 7.07 6.71
N VAL A 1018 38.13 6.59 6.41
CA VAL A 1018 37.18 7.20 5.49
C VAL A 1018 35.84 7.32 6.19
N ALA A 1019 35.33 8.54 6.31
CA ALA A 1019 33.95 8.79 6.70
C ALA A 1019 33.18 9.25 5.46
N GLN A 1020 32.10 8.57 5.13
CA GLN A 1020 31.25 8.86 3.99
C GLN A 1020 29.82 9.07 4.46
N THR A 1021 29.12 10.01 3.84
CA THR A 1021 27.66 10.09 3.93
C THR A 1021 27.09 10.40 2.56
N SER A 1022 26.09 9.64 2.14
CA SER A 1022 25.39 9.81 0.87
C SER A 1022 23.91 10.07 1.15
N PHE A 1023 23.38 11.13 0.54
CA PHE A 1023 21.97 11.47 0.54
C PHE A 1023 21.40 11.18 -0.85
N ASN A 1024 20.40 10.31 -0.91
CA ASN A 1024 19.74 9.88 -2.12
C ASN A 1024 18.26 10.23 -2.05
N SER A 1025 17.78 11.05 -2.98
CA SER A 1025 16.37 11.33 -3.22
C SER A 1025 15.96 10.67 -4.53
N LYS A 1026 15.09 9.67 -4.47
CA LYS A 1026 14.69 8.85 -5.61
C LYS A 1026 13.18 8.91 -5.77
N ASP A 1027 12.71 9.37 -6.92
CA ASP A 1027 11.30 9.34 -7.33
C ASP A 1027 11.25 8.80 -8.77
N LEU A 1028 11.21 7.47 -8.88
CA LEU A 1028 11.25 6.76 -10.16
C LEU A 1028 10.10 5.77 -10.28
N ARG A 1029 9.54 5.67 -11.49
CA ARG A 1029 8.38 4.85 -11.82
C ARG A 1029 8.66 3.93 -13.00
N ARG A 1030 7.86 2.86 -13.07
CA ARG A 1030 7.92 1.79 -14.06
C ARG A 1030 6.51 1.47 -14.55
N THR A 1031 6.36 1.16 -15.84
CA THR A 1031 5.12 0.62 -16.41
C THR A 1031 5.15 -0.91 -16.45
N ILE A 1032 3.97 -1.55 -16.54
CA ILE A 1032 3.85 -2.99 -16.76
C ILE A 1032 4.56 -3.36 -18.08
N GLY A 1033 5.50 -4.30 -18.02
CA GLY A 1033 6.28 -4.79 -19.15
C GLY A 1033 7.73 -4.28 -19.20
N SER A 1034 8.04 -3.21 -18.46
CA SER A 1034 9.37 -2.61 -18.40
C SER A 1034 10.43 -3.54 -17.81
N SER A 1035 11.68 -3.44 -18.29
CA SER A 1035 12.86 -4.07 -17.67
C SER A 1035 13.59 -3.11 -16.72
N ASP A 1036 13.45 -1.79 -16.93
CA ASP A 1036 14.09 -0.76 -16.10
C ASP A 1036 13.16 0.41 -15.70
N PHE A 1037 13.64 1.39 -14.92
CA PHE A 1037 12.95 2.65 -14.64
C PHE A 1037 12.72 3.47 -15.92
N GLU A 1038 11.54 4.06 -16.04
CA GLU A 1038 11.11 4.71 -17.29
C GLU A 1038 10.75 6.19 -17.11
N TYR A 1039 10.42 6.60 -15.89
CA TYR A 1039 10.00 7.97 -15.62
C TYR A 1039 10.47 8.44 -14.24
N GLY A 1040 10.92 9.69 -14.15
CA GLY A 1040 11.14 10.39 -12.89
C GLY A 1040 12.57 10.89 -12.71
N ASN A 1041 12.94 11.23 -11.48
CA ASN A 1041 14.25 11.78 -11.15
C ASN A 1041 14.90 11.05 -9.98
N GLU A 1042 16.23 10.95 -10.02
CA GLU A 1042 17.05 10.52 -8.90
C GLU A 1042 18.17 11.54 -8.66
N PHE A 1043 18.36 11.96 -7.41
CA PHE A 1043 19.38 12.91 -7.00
C PHE A 1043 20.24 12.31 -5.90
N ASN A 1044 21.55 12.34 -6.08
CA ASN A 1044 22.53 11.84 -5.12
C ASN A 1044 23.51 12.95 -4.74
N VAL A 1045 23.82 13.06 -3.44
CA VAL A 1045 24.92 13.89 -2.93
C VAL A 1045 25.75 13.04 -2.00
N THR A 1046 27.03 12.89 -2.31
CA THR A 1046 27.95 12.15 -1.45
C THR A 1046 29.06 13.05 -0.95
N LEU A 1047 29.27 13.01 0.36
CA LEU A 1047 30.34 13.68 1.08
C LEU A 1047 31.29 12.61 1.62
N MET A 1048 32.59 12.79 1.43
CA MET A 1048 33.62 11.91 1.95
C MET A 1048 34.74 12.70 2.61
N LEU A 1049 35.19 12.20 3.74
CA LEU A 1049 36.31 12.73 4.52
C LEU A 1049 37.33 11.61 4.71
N PHE A 1050 38.56 11.89 4.34
CA PHE A 1050 39.68 10.98 4.48
C PHE A 1050 40.62 11.52 5.54
N GLY A 1051 41.13 10.66 6.42
CA GLY A 1051 42.06 11.03 7.47
C GLY A 1051 43.17 10.00 7.64
N THR A 1052 44.39 10.47 7.87
CA THR A 1052 45.55 9.62 8.18
C THR A 1052 46.46 10.35 9.15
N ASN A 1053 47.36 9.63 9.82
CA ASN A 1053 48.28 10.21 10.80
C ASN A 1053 49.75 9.89 10.47
N PRO A 1054 50.24 10.25 9.27
CA PRO A 1054 51.62 10.02 8.89
C PRO A 1054 52.55 10.74 9.85
N GLN A 1055 53.54 10.02 10.40
CA GLN A 1055 54.59 10.59 11.24
C GLN A 1055 54.07 11.39 12.46
N LYS A 1056 52.92 10.98 13.03
CA LYS A 1056 52.24 11.66 14.17
C LYS A 1056 51.67 13.05 13.83
N LYS A 1057 51.49 13.38 12.56
CA LYS A 1057 50.75 14.57 12.10
C LYS A 1057 49.45 14.14 11.43
N VAL A 1058 48.34 14.69 11.89
CA VAL A 1058 47.02 14.42 11.29
C VAL A 1058 46.91 15.15 9.96
N GLU A 1059 46.70 14.39 8.89
CA GLU A 1059 46.42 14.87 7.55
C GLU A 1059 45.00 14.48 7.15
N TYR A 1060 44.30 15.33 6.40
CA TYR A 1060 42.94 15.07 5.95
C TYR A 1060 42.67 15.62 4.55
N ALA A 1061 41.72 15.00 3.86
CA ALA A 1061 41.21 15.43 2.55
C ALA A 1061 39.69 15.29 2.53
N GLY A 1062 39.02 16.17 1.79
CA GLY A 1062 37.57 16.18 1.68
C GLY A 1062 37.13 16.10 0.22
N GLN A 1063 36.03 15.40 -0.02
CA GLN A 1063 35.47 15.15 -1.34
C GLN A 1063 33.95 15.31 -1.29
N ILE A 1064 33.39 15.95 -2.31
CA ILE A 1064 31.94 16.06 -2.54
C ILE A 1064 31.66 15.78 -4.00
N TYR A 1065 30.62 15.01 -4.29
CA TYR A 1065 30.08 14.91 -5.64
C TYR A 1065 28.56 14.75 -5.62
N THR A 1066 27.94 15.15 -6.72
CA THR A 1066 26.50 15.13 -6.90
C THR A 1066 26.12 14.49 -8.23
N GLU A 1067 24.96 13.86 -8.27
CA GLU A 1067 24.38 13.23 -9.46
C GLU A 1067 22.92 13.63 -9.57
N TRP A 1068 22.47 13.91 -10.78
CA TRP A 1068 21.05 14.03 -11.13
C TRP A 1068 20.79 13.16 -12.35
N ASP A 1069 19.91 12.17 -12.21
CA ASP A 1069 19.45 11.27 -13.25
C ASP A 1069 17.97 11.61 -13.55
N HIS A 1070 17.62 11.69 -14.82
CA HIS A 1070 16.26 11.95 -15.33
C HIS A 1070 15.87 10.90 -16.37
N PHE A 1071 14.71 10.29 -16.18
CA PHE A 1071 14.16 9.23 -17.05
C PHE A 1071 12.85 9.71 -17.66
N THR A 1072 12.67 9.49 -18.97
CA THR A 1072 11.40 9.72 -19.67
C THR A 1072 11.24 8.80 -20.88
N THR A 1073 10.01 8.46 -21.22
CA THR A 1073 9.66 7.71 -22.43
C THR A 1073 9.35 8.67 -23.58
N PHE A 1074 9.61 8.27 -24.84
CA PHE A 1074 9.43 9.20 -25.96
C PHE A 1074 9.05 8.60 -27.33
N PHE A 1075 9.69 7.53 -27.82
CA PHE A 1075 9.41 7.03 -29.18
C PHE A 1075 8.46 5.83 -29.28
N PHE A 1076 8.65 4.82 -28.45
CA PHE A 1076 7.87 3.59 -28.45
C PHE A 1076 7.68 3.09 -27.01
N PRO A 1077 6.68 2.23 -26.74
CA PRO A 1077 6.53 1.56 -25.46
C PRO A 1077 7.85 1.02 -24.91
N HIS A 1078 8.18 1.35 -23.67
CA HIS A 1078 9.43 0.98 -22.98
C HIS A 1078 10.74 1.50 -23.57
N ASN A 1079 10.69 2.49 -24.47
CA ASN A 1079 11.90 3.20 -24.89
C ASN A 1079 12.19 4.37 -23.97
N VAL A 1080 13.34 4.31 -23.29
CA VAL A 1080 13.68 5.27 -22.23
C VAL A 1080 14.84 6.15 -22.70
N PHE A 1081 14.61 7.45 -22.65
CA PHE A 1081 15.66 8.45 -22.66
C PHE A 1081 16.12 8.68 -21.22
N HIS A 1082 17.41 8.46 -20.97
CA HIS A 1082 18.04 8.70 -19.68
C HIS A 1082 19.11 9.78 -19.82
N PHE A 1083 18.94 10.85 -19.05
CA PHE A 1083 19.91 11.94 -18.94
C PHE A 1083 20.50 11.95 -17.54
N LYS A 1084 21.83 12.04 -17.45
CA LYS A 1084 22.52 12.16 -16.17
C LYS A 1084 23.55 13.28 -16.19
N LEU A 1085 23.52 14.11 -15.15
CA LEU A 1085 24.53 15.14 -14.87
C LEU A 1085 25.23 14.80 -13.55
N ALA A 1086 26.55 14.80 -13.56
CA ALA A 1086 27.35 14.62 -12.37
C ALA A 1086 28.46 15.66 -12.28
N GLY A 1087 28.83 16.02 -11.06
CA GLY A 1087 29.94 16.94 -10.80
C GLY A 1087 30.55 16.70 -9.44
N GLY A 1088 31.84 16.97 -9.30
CA GLY A 1088 32.53 16.73 -8.05
C GLY A 1088 33.73 17.62 -7.83
N TYR A 1089 34.09 17.78 -6.55
CA TYR A 1089 35.22 18.52 -6.06
C TYR A 1089 35.93 17.75 -4.95
N HIS A 1090 37.25 17.65 -5.05
CA HIS A 1090 38.14 17.08 -4.05
C HIS A 1090 39.15 18.15 -3.62
N LYS A 1091 39.37 18.28 -2.30
CA LYS A 1091 40.41 19.14 -1.73
C LYS A 1091 41.73 18.38 -1.73
N THR A 1092 42.66 18.81 -2.59
CA THR A 1092 43.97 18.20 -2.77
C THR A 1092 44.75 18.07 -1.46
N ASN A 1093 45.24 16.86 -1.18
CA ASN A 1093 46.27 16.56 -0.19
C ASN A 1093 47.08 15.36 -0.70
N ASP A 1094 48.36 15.58 -1.03
CA ASP A 1094 49.21 14.54 -1.63
C ASP A 1094 49.52 13.38 -0.65
N GLU A 1095 49.40 13.61 0.65
CA GLU A 1095 49.49 12.55 1.66
C GLU A 1095 48.27 11.60 1.63
N ILE A 1096 47.20 11.97 0.92
CA ILE A 1096 45.96 11.20 0.81
C ILE A 1096 45.58 11.06 -0.67
N PHE A 1097 46.50 10.49 -1.45
CA PHE A 1097 46.28 10.22 -2.87
C PHE A 1097 45.05 9.35 -3.11
N GLN A 1098 44.77 8.41 -2.20
CA GLN A 1098 43.58 7.56 -2.23
C GLN A 1098 42.24 8.31 -2.18
N GLY A 1099 42.24 9.61 -1.83
CA GLY A 1099 41.01 10.43 -1.75
C GLY A 1099 40.57 11.07 -3.07
N ARG A 1100 41.36 10.99 -4.14
CA ARG A 1100 41.03 11.58 -5.46
C ARG A 1100 39.87 10.83 -6.15
N PHE A 1101 39.27 11.44 -7.17
CA PHE A 1101 38.35 10.73 -8.07
C PHE A 1101 39.15 9.91 -9.07
N PHE A 1102 38.72 8.69 -9.37
CA PHE A 1102 39.40 7.81 -10.33
C PHE A 1102 38.42 7.32 -11.39
N PHE A 1103 38.50 7.91 -12.58
CA PHE A 1103 37.73 7.52 -13.76
C PHE A 1103 38.40 6.36 -14.49
N GLY A 1104 37.59 5.56 -15.16
CA GLY A 1104 38.08 4.54 -16.08
C GLY A 1104 36.95 3.77 -16.75
N GLY A 1105 37.31 2.76 -17.54
CA GLY A 1105 36.38 2.02 -18.38
C GLY A 1105 35.21 1.32 -17.68
N PHE A 1106 34.43 0.51 -18.41
CA PHE A 1106 33.21 -0.17 -17.94
C PHE A 1106 33.33 -0.78 -16.54
N GLY A 1107 34.47 -1.38 -16.21
CA GLY A 1107 34.69 -1.97 -14.90
C GLY A 1107 33.98 -3.32 -14.70
N ASN A 1108 33.28 -3.84 -15.70
CA ASN A 1108 32.79 -5.22 -15.69
C ASN A 1108 33.95 -6.22 -15.70
N ARG A 1109 33.86 -7.28 -14.89
CA ARG A 1109 34.77 -8.44 -14.94
C ARG A 1109 34.08 -9.60 -15.67
N ALA A 1110 34.84 -10.61 -16.11
CA ALA A 1110 34.32 -11.75 -16.88
C ALA A 1110 33.23 -12.53 -16.11
N LEU A 1111 33.39 -12.68 -14.80
CA LEU A 1111 32.40 -13.21 -13.87
C LEU A 1111 32.22 -12.24 -12.71
N GLU A 1112 30.99 -11.86 -12.33
CA GLU A 1112 30.81 -10.78 -11.35
C GLU A 1112 29.41 -10.78 -10.70
N ASN A 1113 29.25 -10.05 -9.58
CA ASN A 1113 27.99 -9.78 -8.87
C ASN A 1113 27.70 -8.27 -8.67
N VAL A 1114 28.10 -7.41 -9.60
CA VAL A 1114 27.75 -5.98 -9.55
C VAL A 1114 26.84 -5.59 -10.69
N GLU A 1115 26.15 -4.46 -10.55
CA GLU A 1115 25.14 -3.96 -11.49
C GLU A 1115 25.54 -4.10 -12.95
N VAL A 1116 24.54 -4.31 -13.80
CA VAL A 1116 24.75 -4.65 -15.19
C VAL A 1116 25.31 -3.49 -16.01
N LYS A 1117 24.62 -2.34 -15.96
CA LYS A 1117 24.95 -1.13 -16.72
C LYS A 1117 25.95 -0.25 -15.96
N GLN A 1118 27.17 -0.76 -15.76
CA GLN A 1118 28.20 -0.03 -14.99
C GLN A 1118 28.52 1.35 -15.59
N PHE A 1119 28.36 1.56 -16.91
CA PHE A 1119 28.62 2.85 -17.56
C PHE A 1119 27.82 4.01 -16.94
N ARG A 1120 26.67 3.73 -16.29
CA ARG A 1120 25.85 4.73 -15.58
C ARG A 1120 26.48 5.26 -14.29
N LYS A 1121 27.49 4.58 -13.73
CA LYS A 1121 28.18 5.06 -12.52
C LYS A 1121 29.00 6.31 -12.80
N VAL A 1122 29.09 7.20 -11.80
CA VAL A 1122 29.80 8.49 -11.90
C VAL A 1122 31.20 8.34 -12.46
N PHE A 1123 32.02 7.49 -11.84
CA PHE A 1123 33.45 7.34 -12.15
C PHE A 1123 33.74 6.31 -13.25
N ARG A 1124 32.73 5.96 -14.05
CA ARG A 1124 32.91 5.11 -15.24
C ARG A 1124 32.90 6.01 -16.48
N PHE A 1125 33.89 5.85 -17.35
CA PHE A 1125 34.02 6.54 -18.63
C PHE A 1125 34.55 5.53 -19.64
N PRO A 1126 33.65 4.72 -20.24
CA PRO A 1126 34.05 3.65 -21.13
C PRO A 1126 34.92 4.09 -22.32
N GLY A 1127 35.94 3.30 -22.62
CA GLY A 1127 36.92 3.56 -23.68
C GLY A 1127 38.33 3.86 -23.17
N ILE A 1128 38.51 4.12 -21.88
CA ILE A 1128 39.84 4.28 -21.24
C ILE A 1128 40.11 3.17 -20.21
N PRO A 1129 41.37 2.86 -19.86
CA PRO A 1129 41.66 1.83 -18.86
C PRO A 1129 41.04 2.16 -17.49
N ILE A 1130 40.67 1.12 -16.74
CA ILE A 1130 40.03 1.26 -15.43
C ILE A 1130 40.92 2.03 -14.44
N TYR A 1131 40.37 3.02 -13.72
CA TYR A 1131 41.07 3.87 -12.76
C TYR A 1131 42.32 4.59 -13.31
N SER A 1132 42.37 4.87 -14.60
CA SER A 1132 43.55 5.47 -15.26
C SER A 1132 43.57 6.99 -15.26
N LEU A 1133 42.42 7.62 -15.04
CA LEU A 1133 42.27 9.08 -15.05
C LEU A 1133 41.91 9.56 -13.65
N ASP A 1134 42.88 10.10 -12.92
CA ASP A 1134 42.61 10.75 -11.64
C ASP A 1134 42.13 12.19 -11.86
N ALA A 1135 41.25 12.66 -10.98
CA ALA A 1135 40.67 13.99 -11.06
C ALA A 1135 40.47 14.60 -9.67
N GLU A 1136 40.72 15.91 -9.58
CA GLU A 1136 40.37 16.72 -8.41
C GLU A 1136 38.98 17.35 -8.57
N ARG A 1137 38.59 17.70 -9.80
CA ARG A 1137 37.31 18.31 -10.11
C ARG A 1137 36.84 17.79 -11.45
N PHE A 1138 35.54 17.55 -11.57
CA PHE A 1138 34.97 17.13 -12.84
C PHE A 1138 33.55 17.61 -13.00
N VAL A 1139 33.12 17.67 -14.27
CA VAL A 1139 31.71 17.68 -14.67
C VAL A 1139 31.55 16.61 -15.74
N LYS A 1140 30.54 15.76 -15.58
CA LYS A 1140 30.22 14.67 -16.50
C LYS A 1140 28.75 14.74 -16.88
N VAL A 1141 28.47 14.58 -18.18
CA VAL A 1141 27.12 14.42 -18.73
C VAL A 1141 27.04 13.05 -19.37
N THR A 1142 25.94 12.33 -19.16
CA THR A 1142 25.63 11.07 -19.84
C THR A 1142 24.25 11.19 -20.47
N VAL A 1143 24.16 10.74 -21.72
CA VAL A 1143 22.89 10.54 -22.43
C VAL A 1143 22.81 9.08 -22.83
N GLU A 1144 21.68 8.46 -22.57
CA GLU A 1144 21.41 7.05 -22.89
C GLU A 1144 20.04 6.93 -23.55
N ASN A 1145 19.99 6.09 -24.58
CA ASN A 1145 18.77 5.58 -25.18
C ASN A 1145 18.69 4.07 -24.90
N ASP A 1146 17.78 3.69 -24.01
CA ASP A 1146 17.49 2.32 -23.65
C ASP A 1146 16.34 1.79 -24.52
N LEU A 1147 16.61 0.78 -25.35
CA LEU A 1147 15.61 0.22 -26.24
C LEU A 1147 14.64 -0.69 -25.47
N PRO A 1148 13.40 -0.85 -25.96
CA PRO A 1148 12.45 -1.78 -25.35
C PRO A 1148 13.01 -3.21 -25.24
N PRO A 1149 12.69 -3.94 -24.15
CA PRO A 1149 13.17 -5.31 -23.96
C PRO A 1149 12.64 -6.25 -25.04
N LEU A 1150 13.53 -7.03 -25.65
CA LEU A 1150 13.15 -8.07 -26.61
C LEU A 1150 12.89 -9.38 -25.86
N ARG A 1151 11.62 -9.74 -25.64
CA ARG A 1151 11.22 -10.95 -24.89
C ARG A 1151 11.04 -12.18 -25.77
N PHE A 1152 11.45 -13.36 -25.26
CA PHE A 1152 11.37 -14.65 -25.97
C PHE A 1152 10.45 -15.62 -25.23
N GLY A 1153 9.59 -16.33 -25.96
CA GLY A 1153 8.69 -17.35 -25.38
C GLY A 1153 9.18 -18.79 -25.50
N ASN A 1154 10.13 -19.07 -26.42
CA ASN A 1154 10.47 -20.43 -26.86
C ASN A 1154 11.99 -20.72 -26.85
N ALA A 1155 12.82 -19.85 -26.28
CA ALA A 1155 14.27 -19.98 -26.29
C ALA A 1155 14.78 -20.69 -25.02
N ALA A 1156 14.73 -22.03 -25.01
CA ALA A 1156 15.08 -22.84 -23.84
C ALA A 1156 15.87 -24.11 -24.19
N ILE A 1157 16.75 -24.52 -23.26
CA ILE A 1157 17.43 -25.82 -23.25
C ILE A 1157 17.32 -26.39 -21.83
N GLY A 1158 16.51 -27.44 -21.66
CA GLY A 1158 16.22 -28.01 -20.34
C GLY A 1158 15.59 -26.97 -19.41
N ASN A 1159 16.17 -26.80 -18.21
CA ASN A 1159 15.70 -25.83 -17.22
C ASN A 1159 16.37 -24.45 -17.35
N HIS A 1160 16.96 -24.12 -18.49
CA HIS A 1160 17.63 -22.85 -18.74
C HIS A 1160 16.99 -22.17 -19.95
N PHE A 1161 16.50 -20.93 -19.79
CA PHE A 1161 15.81 -20.22 -20.86
C PHE A 1161 16.19 -18.74 -20.91
N LEU A 1162 16.30 -18.22 -22.13
CA LEU A 1162 16.50 -16.81 -22.39
C LEU A 1162 15.16 -16.09 -22.25
N ASN A 1163 15.05 -15.23 -21.23
CA ASN A 1163 13.83 -14.47 -20.95
C ASN A 1163 13.72 -13.26 -21.89
N HIS A 1164 14.71 -12.37 -21.84
CA HIS A 1164 14.75 -11.18 -22.68
C HIS A 1164 16.17 -10.69 -22.95
N ILE A 1165 16.27 -9.78 -23.92
CA ILE A 1165 17.47 -9.02 -24.23
C ILE A 1165 17.18 -7.54 -23.99
N ASP A 1166 18.01 -6.87 -23.19
CA ASP A 1166 18.05 -5.42 -23.07
C ASP A 1166 19.20 -4.86 -23.91
N PHE A 1167 19.00 -3.69 -24.51
CA PHE A 1167 20.00 -3.04 -25.33
C PHE A 1167 19.98 -1.52 -25.14
N ALA A 1168 21.15 -0.95 -24.83
CA ALA A 1168 21.33 0.47 -24.61
C ALA A 1168 22.43 1.05 -25.49
N ILE A 1169 22.21 2.24 -26.03
CA ILE A 1169 23.23 3.08 -26.67
C ILE A 1169 23.41 4.33 -25.81
N TYR A 1170 24.64 4.73 -25.55
CA TYR A 1170 24.93 5.91 -24.73
C TYR A 1170 26.09 6.73 -25.28
N SER A 1171 26.19 7.96 -24.79
CA SER A 1171 27.35 8.84 -24.96
C SER A 1171 27.58 9.64 -23.69
N GLN A 1172 28.84 9.84 -23.35
CA GLN A 1172 29.26 10.59 -22.18
C GLN A 1172 30.20 11.72 -22.59
N ALA A 1173 30.10 12.86 -21.92
CA ALA A 1173 31.06 13.95 -22.02
C ALA A 1173 31.62 14.23 -20.63
N LEU A 1174 32.94 14.30 -20.50
CA LEU A 1174 33.65 14.56 -19.25
C LEU A 1174 34.60 15.74 -19.43
N TYR A 1175 34.49 16.70 -18.51
CA TYR A 1175 35.42 17.80 -18.36
C TYR A 1175 36.18 17.65 -17.03
N THR A 1176 37.49 17.47 -17.11
CA THR A 1176 38.39 17.35 -15.96
C THR A 1176 39.80 17.75 -16.35
N LYS A 1177 40.57 18.32 -15.43
CA LYS A 1177 41.97 18.65 -15.70
C LYS A 1177 42.82 17.38 -15.71
N SER A 1178 43.49 17.11 -16.83
CA SER A 1178 44.35 15.95 -17.01
C SER A 1178 45.54 16.27 -17.93
N PRO A 1179 46.70 15.62 -17.75
CA PRO A 1179 47.82 15.75 -18.68
C PRO A 1179 47.50 15.35 -20.13
N LEU A 1180 46.45 14.56 -20.35
CA LEU A 1180 46.02 14.08 -21.67
C LEU A 1180 44.94 14.97 -22.33
N GLY A 1181 44.55 16.08 -21.68
CA GLY A 1181 43.55 17.01 -22.18
C GLY A 1181 42.37 17.20 -21.23
N GLU A 1182 41.64 18.30 -21.41
CA GLU A 1182 40.57 18.68 -20.48
C GLU A 1182 39.20 18.13 -20.86
N LYS A 1183 39.00 17.77 -22.13
CA LYS A 1183 37.71 17.38 -22.71
C LYS A 1183 37.76 15.96 -23.23
N TRP A 1184 36.77 15.18 -22.83
CA TRP A 1184 36.65 13.76 -23.14
C TRP A 1184 35.22 13.49 -23.59
N ILE A 1185 35.05 12.70 -24.64
CA ILE A 1185 33.73 12.23 -25.12
C ILE A 1185 33.82 10.74 -25.39
N ASP A 1186 32.80 9.97 -25.03
CA ASP A 1186 32.64 8.57 -25.45
C ASP A 1186 31.34 8.35 -26.23
N ILE A 1187 31.31 7.27 -27.00
CA ILE A 1187 30.09 6.66 -27.53
C ILE A 1187 30.22 5.15 -27.31
N GLY A 1188 29.17 4.55 -26.75
CA GLY A 1188 29.15 3.12 -26.47
C GLY A 1188 27.78 2.49 -26.60
N ALA A 1189 27.78 1.15 -26.60
CA ALA A 1189 26.58 0.34 -26.57
C ALA A 1189 26.78 -0.87 -25.65
N GLN A 1190 25.68 -1.35 -25.06
CA GLN A 1190 25.66 -2.53 -24.23
C GLN A 1190 24.43 -3.39 -24.54
N MET A 1191 24.62 -4.71 -24.58
CA MET A 1191 23.59 -5.72 -24.75
C MET A 1191 23.63 -6.68 -23.56
N ASP A 1192 22.47 -6.96 -22.98
CA ASP A 1192 22.32 -7.82 -21.82
C ASP A 1192 21.34 -8.96 -22.13
N LEU A 1193 21.80 -10.20 -22.07
CA LEU A 1193 20.99 -11.41 -22.24
C LEU A 1193 20.61 -11.94 -20.86
N ILE A 1194 19.32 -11.90 -20.51
CA ILE A 1194 18.80 -12.32 -19.21
C ILE A 1194 18.31 -13.76 -19.33
N PHE A 1195 18.95 -14.66 -18.58
CA PHE A 1195 18.56 -16.07 -18.51
C PHE A 1195 17.87 -16.36 -17.19
N LYS A 1196 16.82 -17.18 -17.23
CA LYS A 1196 16.26 -17.86 -16.06
C LYS A 1196 16.78 -19.30 -16.01
N HIS A 1197 17.07 -19.78 -14.80
CA HIS A 1197 17.58 -21.11 -14.51
C HIS A 1197 16.75 -21.74 -13.42
N TRP A 1198 16.29 -22.97 -13.66
CA TRP A 1198 15.37 -23.67 -12.75
C TRP A 1198 14.20 -22.79 -12.28
N PHE A 1199 13.70 -21.96 -13.21
CA PHE A 1199 12.54 -21.07 -13.10
C PHE A 1199 12.66 -19.88 -12.14
N ASN A 1200 13.49 -19.94 -11.10
CA ASN A 1200 13.55 -18.93 -10.04
C ASN A 1200 14.94 -18.30 -9.82
N LEU A 1201 16.00 -18.80 -10.49
CA LEU A 1201 17.31 -18.15 -10.51
C LEU A 1201 17.48 -17.39 -11.81
N GLU A 1202 18.10 -16.23 -11.75
CA GLU A 1202 18.33 -15.39 -12.93
C GLU A 1202 19.82 -15.10 -13.06
N SER A 1203 20.34 -15.14 -14.28
CA SER A 1203 21.72 -14.77 -14.61
C SER A 1203 21.72 -13.82 -15.80
N THR A 1204 22.79 -13.05 -15.97
CA THR A 1204 22.90 -12.06 -17.05
C THR A 1204 24.22 -12.20 -17.78
N LEU A 1205 24.19 -12.45 -19.08
CA LEU A 1205 25.35 -12.32 -19.96
C LEU A 1205 25.32 -10.95 -20.63
N SER A 1206 26.27 -10.10 -20.25
CA SER A 1206 26.41 -8.73 -20.73
C SER A 1206 27.60 -8.61 -21.68
N ALA A 1207 27.43 -7.87 -22.76
CA ALA A 1207 28.52 -7.47 -23.64
C ALA A 1207 28.41 -5.98 -23.95
N GLY A 1208 29.52 -5.25 -23.92
CA GLY A 1208 29.53 -3.83 -24.24
C GLY A 1208 30.79 -3.42 -24.97
N ILE A 1209 30.69 -2.33 -25.73
CA ILE A 1209 31.78 -1.72 -26.49
C ILE A 1209 31.65 -0.21 -26.40
N ALA A 1210 32.78 0.48 -26.31
CA ALA A 1210 32.84 1.93 -26.30
C ALA A 1210 34.12 2.43 -26.96
N ASN A 1211 34.05 3.61 -27.56
CA ASN A 1211 35.21 4.37 -28.01
C ASN A 1211 35.18 5.76 -27.37
N ALA A 1212 36.33 6.21 -26.87
CA ALA A 1212 36.53 7.48 -26.22
C ALA A 1212 37.54 8.34 -27.00
N TRP A 1213 37.25 9.64 -27.10
CA TRP A 1213 38.07 10.65 -27.77
C TRP A 1213 38.42 11.78 -26.79
N PHE A 1214 39.66 12.24 -26.86
CA PHE A 1214 40.22 13.31 -26.01
C PHE A 1214 41.35 14.05 -26.75
N GLU A 1215 41.82 15.18 -26.22
CA GLU A 1215 42.82 16.02 -26.91
C GLU A 1215 44.14 15.29 -27.18
N GLY A 1216 44.51 14.35 -26.29
CA GLY A 1216 45.68 13.50 -26.42
C GLY A 1216 45.52 12.25 -27.31
N GLY A 1217 44.33 11.98 -27.87
CA GLY A 1217 44.09 10.82 -28.75
C GLY A 1217 42.72 10.17 -28.59
N ASP A 1218 42.61 8.93 -29.05
CA ASP A 1218 41.42 8.09 -28.92
C ASP A 1218 41.76 6.70 -28.36
N SER A 1219 40.79 6.06 -27.72
CA SER A 1219 40.94 4.71 -27.16
C SER A 1219 39.60 4.00 -27.08
N TRP A 1220 39.60 2.71 -27.36
CA TRP A 1220 38.39 1.89 -27.36
C TRP A 1220 38.55 0.71 -26.40
N GLU A 1221 37.41 0.24 -25.89
CA GLU A 1221 37.37 -0.97 -25.07
C GLU A 1221 36.10 -1.78 -25.33
N TRP A 1222 36.12 -3.02 -24.88
CA TRP A 1222 34.95 -3.89 -24.87
C TRP A 1222 35.02 -4.84 -23.67
N PHE A 1223 33.88 -5.42 -23.32
CA PHE A 1223 33.82 -6.48 -22.33
C PHE A 1223 32.77 -7.53 -22.69
N VAL A 1224 32.95 -8.73 -22.13
CA VAL A 1224 31.90 -9.74 -21.96
C VAL A 1224 31.94 -10.16 -20.49
N SER A 1225 30.78 -10.16 -19.84
CA SER A 1225 30.62 -10.34 -18.40
C SER A 1225 29.42 -11.23 -18.11
N PHE A 1226 29.60 -12.28 -17.32
CA PHE A 1226 28.53 -13.16 -16.89
C PHE A 1226 28.25 -12.98 -15.39
N LYS A 1227 27.02 -12.62 -15.06
CA LYS A 1227 26.53 -12.48 -13.69
C LYS A 1227 25.75 -13.71 -13.34
N LEU A 1228 26.28 -14.51 -12.41
CA LEU A 1228 25.75 -15.84 -12.11
C LEU A 1228 24.39 -15.82 -11.42
N LEU A 1229 24.11 -14.77 -10.67
CA LEU A 1229 22.88 -14.53 -9.95
C LEU A 1229 22.49 -13.07 -10.15
N LYS A 1230 21.18 -12.82 -10.28
CA LYS A 1230 20.61 -11.47 -10.31
C LYS A 1230 21.05 -10.70 -9.09
N ASN A 1231 21.43 -9.43 -9.31
CA ASN A 1231 21.83 -8.47 -8.27
C ASN A 1231 20.63 -7.86 -7.55
#